data_AF-A0A6J0ZYL9-F1
#
_entry.id   AF-A0A6J0ZYL9-F1
#
_cell.length_a   1.000
_cell.length_b   1.000
_cell.length_c   1.000
_cell.angle_alpha   90.00
_cell.angle_beta   90.00
_cell.angle_gamma   90.00
#
_symmetry.space_group_name_H-M   'P 1'
#
loop_
_entity.id
_entity.type
_entity.pdbx_description
1 polymer ?
#
loop_
_entity_poly.entity_id
_entity_poly.type
_entity_poly.pdbx_seq_one_letter_code
_entity_poly.pdbx_strand_id
1 'polypeptide(L)'
;MPSATVNNHRPSELLSRLASAEPEVKLRALREVKNQIIGNRTKKLSFIKLGAVPAVAGILADSADDVIDYNNNNCNVNNNINNILVQSAAALGSFACGFDAGVQAVLDAGAFPNLLRLLSNSNQKVVDAGARALRMIYQSKLVPKYDFLQQKNMEFLISLLNSENENVSGLGASIITHSCETSLEQKVLFDAGILRRLNSLLEGGSLSQRYSSLESLASIFKNNSELVSKFAGAEIERPLGSIIDLLKDRYPRTRLLACMCLIVIRNTSPHLLQDIGVKSKLIHILLELLDDPGQVGDEASFAFSSLIAQKEDLQKLALEANAIDKLHHHLQKGSLRPRRYEGILLALADMCSKLESCRSKFLSLQVLNLVTDALTDDSADVRTAACICLKSVTRSIKVCNVGNSFAVLVLIFNANIAYEMPIQNLSAGYFMNEMVVVPLVQLFLDPSTSVQVAALGAISNVVVDFTTHKCIFVQCGGMKQLVQLATSMESAVRSNALWALKNFVFLADNRLKEGVFSELTASLLSSLIYPEPSVQEQALALVRNLVDGCMNSVEFMFAEDGLILGAIGRQLQNASKAEIGIQGMYALCNVASGNEFHKEAVMHQLFPQMVDKNESFMINFLQSNDSQLRTATVWTIVNLTCPSSPGAFGRLVKLRNAGIVSQIKHMVNDPCVDVKFRVRTVLGQSMAFGDN
;
A
#
# COMPACT_ATOMS: atom_id res chain seq x y z
N MET A 1 29.43 18.95 -48.99
CA MET A 1 28.27 18.10 -48.65
C MET A 1 28.13 17.00 -49.69
N PRO A 2 27.67 15.78 -49.35
CA PRO A 2 27.47 15.20 -48.02
C PRO A 2 28.51 14.11 -47.69
N SER A 3 28.97 14.08 -46.44
CA SER A 3 29.84 13.04 -45.88
C SER A 3 29.26 12.64 -44.51
N ALA A 4 29.03 11.34 -44.32
CA ALA A 4 29.26 10.59 -43.07
C ALA A 4 28.61 9.20 -43.20
N THR A 5 29.40 8.22 -43.60
CA THR A 5 29.11 6.78 -43.49
C THR A 5 29.06 6.36 -42.02
N VAL A 6 27.92 5.84 -41.57
CA VAL A 6 27.77 5.18 -40.27
C VAL A 6 28.42 3.80 -40.36
N ASN A 7 29.67 3.68 -39.92
CA ASN A 7 30.32 2.37 -39.77
C ASN A 7 29.68 1.61 -38.58
N ASN A 8 28.86 0.60 -38.88
CA ASN A 8 28.36 -0.37 -37.91
C ASN A 8 29.42 -1.47 -37.68
N HIS A 9 30.42 -1.21 -36.82
CA HIS A 9 31.39 -2.25 -36.40
C HIS A 9 30.73 -3.27 -35.46
N ARG A 10 31.20 -4.53 -35.48
CA ARG A 10 30.66 -5.60 -34.63
C ARG A 10 30.97 -5.33 -33.15
N PRO A 11 30.05 -5.60 -32.19
CA PRO A 11 30.25 -5.35 -30.76
C PRO A 11 31.51 -6.01 -30.16
N SER A 12 31.95 -7.15 -30.70
CA SER A 12 33.18 -7.85 -30.29
C SER A 12 34.46 -7.11 -30.67
N GLU A 13 34.47 -6.44 -31.82
CA GLU A 13 35.60 -5.65 -32.34
C GLU A 13 35.80 -4.36 -31.52
N LEU A 14 34.73 -3.85 -30.92
CA LEU A 14 34.75 -2.71 -30.01
C LEU A 14 35.45 -3.02 -28.69
N LEU A 15 35.31 -4.23 -28.15
CA LEU A 15 36.00 -4.65 -26.93
C LEU A 15 37.51 -4.76 -27.13
N SER A 16 37.97 -5.30 -28.25
CA SER A 16 39.40 -5.33 -28.58
C SER A 16 39.99 -3.91 -28.71
N ARG A 17 39.21 -2.95 -29.22
CA ARG A 17 39.63 -1.55 -29.32
C ARG A 17 39.64 -0.83 -27.96
N LEU A 18 38.77 -1.20 -27.03
CA LEU A 18 38.81 -0.73 -25.63
C LEU A 18 40.07 -1.23 -24.91
N ALA A 19 40.53 -2.44 -25.22
CA ALA A 19 41.76 -3.01 -24.68
C ALA A 19 43.06 -2.49 -25.33
N SER A 20 42.97 -1.59 -26.31
CA SER A 20 44.15 -1.04 -27.00
C SER A 20 45.02 -0.21 -26.05
N ALA A 21 46.35 -0.33 -26.20
CA ALA A 21 47.33 0.52 -25.51
C ALA A 21 47.34 1.96 -26.05
N GLU A 22 46.83 2.21 -27.26
CA GLU A 22 46.80 3.54 -27.86
C GLU A 22 45.66 4.42 -27.30
N PRO A 23 45.96 5.56 -26.66
CA PRO A 23 44.95 6.44 -26.05
C PRO A 23 43.86 6.92 -27.01
N GLU A 24 44.23 7.23 -28.26
CA GLU A 24 43.26 7.68 -29.26
C GLU A 24 42.27 6.59 -29.70
N VAL A 25 42.75 5.37 -29.88
CA VAL A 25 41.91 4.22 -30.25
C VAL A 25 40.93 3.91 -29.13
N LYS A 26 41.43 3.91 -27.89
CA LYS A 26 40.63 3.73 -26.67
C LYS A 26 39.55 4.81 -26.54
N LEU A 27 39.92 6.09 -26.73
CA LEU A 27 38.98 7.22 -26.68
C LEU A 27 37.87 7.11 -27.74
N ARG A 28 38.23 6.75 -28.97
CA ARG A 28 37.24 6.55 -30.05
C ARG A 28 36.30 5.39 -29.72
N ALA A 29 36.82 4.29 -29.19
CA ALA A 29 36.03 3.14 -28.79
C ALA A 29 35.03 3.48 -27.67
N LEU A 30 35.46 4.19 -26.62
CA LEU A 30 34.57 4.66 -25.55
C LEU A 30 33.42 5.52 -26.07
N ARG A 31 33.73 6.47 -26.96
CA ARG A 31 32.73 7.35 -27.58
C ARG A 31 31.74 6.55 -28.43
N GLU A 32 32.23 5.56 -29.17
CA GLU A 32 31.40 4.69 -30.02
C GLU A 32 30.46 3.81 -29.18
N VAL A 33 30.97 3.17 -28.12
CA VAL A 33 30.14 2.39 -27.18
C VAL A 33 29.01 3.26 -26.62
N LYS A 34 29.34 4.42 -26.06
CA LYS A 34 28.36 5.37 -25.54
C LYS A 34 27.29 5.71 -26.57
N ASN A 35 27.70 6.09 -27.78
CA ASN A 35 26.78 6.51 -28.84
C ASN A 35 25.86 5.36 -29.30
N GLN A 36 26.31 4.11 -29.25
CA GLN A 36 25.50 2.96 -29.64
C GLN A 36 24.45 2.57 -28.58
N ILE A 37 24.67 2.86 -27.30
CA ILE A 37 23.80 2.43 -26.20
C ILE A 37 22.82 3.51 -25.72
N ILE A 38 23.02 4.78 -26.08
CA ILE A 38 22.13 5.88 -25.67
C ILE A 38 20.67 5.57 -26.09
N GLY A 39 19.76 5.64 -25.12
CA GLY A 39 18.32 5.46 -25.35
C GLY A 39 17.86 4.04 -25.71
N ASN A 40 18.75 3.04 -25.83
CA ASN A 40 18.40 1.70 -26.31
C ASN A 40 18.68 0.61 -25.27
N ARG A 41 17.63 0.17 -24.56
CA ARG A 41 17.73 -0.86 -23.50
C ARG A 41 18.26 -2.20 -24.00
N THR A 42 17.85 -2.64 -25.20
CA THR A 42 18.29 -3.92 -25.79
C THR A 42 19.78 -3.91 -26.09
N LYS A 43 20.30 -2.83 -26.67
CA LYS A 43 21.72 -2.66 -26.92
C LYS A 43 22.51 -2.57 -25.62
N LYS A 44 22.04 -1.80 -24.62
CA LYS A 44 22.65 -1.76 -23.28
C LYS A 44 22.81 -3.18 -22.72
N LEU A 45 21.75 -3.98 -22.71
CA LEU A 45 21.78 -5.36 -22.22
C LEU A 45 22.78 -6.24 -23.02
N SER A 46 22.81 -6.11 -24.34
CA SER A 46 23.75 -6.85 -25.18
C SER A 46 25.21 -6.52 -24.86
N PHE A 47 25.55 -5.24 -24.73
CA PHE A 47 26.92 -4.82 -24.39
C PHE A 47 27.31 -5.18 -22.96
N ILE A 48 26.36 -5.16 -22.02
CA ILE A 48 26.58 -5.67 -20.65
C ILE A 48 26.95 -7.15 -20.69
N LYS A 49 26.20 -7.99 -21.42
CA LYS A 49 26.48 -9.43 -21.56
C LYS A 49 27.83 -9.72 -22.21
N LEU A 50 28.33 -8.82 -23.05
CA LEU A 50 29.63 -8.93 -23.71
C LEU A 50 30.80 -8.46 -22.82
N GLY A 51 30.55 -8.01 -21.58
CA GLY A 51 31.61 -7.57 -20.66
C GLY A 51 32.10 -6.13 -20.91
N ALA A 52 31.33 -5.30 -21.62
CA ALA A 52 31.73 -3.92 -21.90
C ALA A 52 31.80 -3.06 -20.63
N VAL A 53 30.92 -3.27 -19.65
CA VAL A 53 30.90 -2.47 -18.41
C VAL A 53 32.16 -2.69 -17.57
N PRO A 54 32.58 -3.95 -17.24
CA PRO A 54 33.86 -4.21 -16.59
C PRO A 54 35.06 -3.63 -17.34
N ALA A 55 35.09 -3.73 -18.68
CA ALA A 55 36.19 -3.17 -19.48
C ALA A 55 36.30 -1.65 -19.36
N VAL A 56 35.17 -0.93 -19.43
CA VAL A 56 35.14 0.53 -19.25
C VAL A 56 35.46 0.94 -17.82
N ALA A 57 35.01 0.16 -16.83
CA ALA A 57 35.33 0.38 -15.41
C ALA A 57 36.83 0.22 -15.13
N GLY A 58 37.47 -0.80 -15.71
CA GLY A 58 38.93 -0.99 -15.62
C GLY A 58 39.69 0.19 -16.22
N ILE A 59 39.32 0.64 -17.43
CA ILE A 59 39.92 1.82 -18.06
C ILE A 59 39.81 3.05 -17.16
N LEU A 60 38.66 3.25 -16.52
CA LEU A 60 38.44 4.37 -15.60
C LEU A 60 39.36 4.29 -14.38
N ALA A 61 39.51 3.10 -13.79
CA ALA A 61 40.36 2.87 -12.62
C ALA A 61 41.84 3.13 -12.97
N ASP A 62 42.35 2.51 -14.03
CA ASP A 62 43.74 2.67 -14.49
C ASP A 62 44.06 4.15 -14.74
N SER A 63 43.19 4.85 -15.48
CA SER A 63 43.39 6.25 -15.85
C SER A 63 43.23 7.20 -14.67
N ALA A 64 42.52 6.81 -13.60
CA ALA A 64 42.35 7.62 -12.40
C ALA A 64 43.52 7.46 -11.42
N ASP A 65 44.21 6.31 -11.46
CA ASP A 65 45.46 6.07 -10.73
C ASP A 65 46.63 6.80 -11.39
N ASP A 66 46.71 6.81 -12.73
CA ASP A 66 47.76 7.52 -13.50
C ASP A 66 47.85 9.03 -13.23
N VAL A 67 46.75 9.67 -12.79
CA VAL A 67 46.70 11.10 -12.45
C VAL A 67 47.39 11.40 -11.11
N ILE A 68 47.50 10.42 -10.21
CA ILE A 68 48.06 10.58 -8.87
C ILE A 68 49.59 10.38 -8.88
N ASP A 69 50.12 9.59 -9.82
CA ASP A 69 51.52 9.13 -9.79
C ASP A 69 52.50 9.99 -10.63
N TYR A 70 52.02 10.94 -11.44
CA TYR A 70 52.88 11.76 -12.30
C TYR A 70 52.75 13.27 -12.08
N ASN A 71 53.71 13.85 -11.35
CA ASN A 71 54.13 15.26 -11.42
C ASN A 71 54.80 15.58 -12.78
N ASN A 72 54.28 15.09 -13.91
CA ASN A 72 54.89 15.28 -15.22
C ASN A 72 54.27 16.49 -15.94
N ASN A 73 55.10 17.51 -16.22
CA ASN A 73 54.75 18.77 -16.87
C ASN A 73 54.36 18.64 -18.36
N ASN A 74 53.90 17.48 -18.83
CA ASN A 74 53.56 17.25 -20.24
C ASN A 74 52.04 17.40 -20.50
N CYS A 75 51.64 18.58 -20.98
CA CYS A 75 50.25 18.99 -21.17
C CYS A 75 49.42 18.07 -22.09
N ASN A 76 50.03 17.43 -23.08
CA ASN A 76 49.32 16.55 -24.02
C ASN A 76 48.90 15.22 -23.41
N VAL A 77 49.73 14.63 -22.53
CA VAL A 77 49.42 13.35 -21.86
C VAL A 77 48.27 13.55 -20.86
N ASN A 78 48.34 14.62 -20.05
CA ASN A 78 47.27 14.97 -19.12
C ASN A 78 45.94 15.26 -19.84
N ASN A 79 45.96 15.89 -21.02
CA ASN A 79 44.75 16.09 -21.81
C ASN A 79 44.13 14.78 -22.31
N ASN A 80 44.96 13.82 -22.74
CA ASN A 80 44.47 12.51 -23.19
C ASN A 80 43.87 11.70 -22.04
N ILE A 81 44.52 11.66 -20.87
CA ILE A 81 44.00 10.98 -19.68
C ILE A 81 42.66 11.60 -19.25
N ASN A 82 42.59 12.93 -19.16
CA ASN A 82 41.34 13.63 -18.83
C ASN A 82 40.21 13.32 -19.83
N ASN A 83 40.52 13.25 -21.12
CA ASN A 83 39.53 12.88 -22.15
C ASN A 83 39.04 11.43 -22.00
N ILE A 84 39.93 10.49 -21.65
CA ILE A 84 39.58 9.10 -21.37
C ILE A 84 38.69 9.00 -20.14
N LEU A 85 39.02 9.69 -19.04
CA LEU A 85 38.21 9.75 -17.83
C LEU A 85 36.79 10.28 -18.14
N VAL A 86 36.70 11.38 -18.88
CA VAL A 86 35.42 11.97 -19.30
C VAL A 86 34.57 10.99 -20.12
N GLN A 87 35.15 10.33 -21.12
CA GLN A 87 34.38 9.38 -21.96
C GLN A 87 34.03 8.09 -21.21
N SER A 88 34.90 7.62 -20.31
CA SER A 88 34.64 6.43 -19.49
C SER A 88 33.49 6.68 -18.53
N ALA A 89 33.52 7.79 -17.80
CA ALA A 89 32.41 8.20 -16.93
C ALA A 89 31.10 8.37 -17.73
N ALA A 90 31.15 9.02 -18.90
CA ALA A 90 29.97 9.22 -19.75
C ALA A 90 29.39 7.89 -20.28
N ALA A 91 30.24 6.91 -20.63
CA ALA A 91 29.81 5.59 -21.06
C ALA A 91 29.15 4.82 -19.92
N LEU A 92 29.76 4.79 -18.73
CA LEU A 92 29.20 4.14 -17.53
C LEU A 92 27.84 4.76 -17.13
N GLY A 93 27.75 6.09 -17.11
CA GLY A 93 26.48 6.79 -16.89
C GLY A 93 25.43 6.42 -17.94
N SER A 94 25.82 6.26 -19.20
CA SER A 94 24.90 5.85 -20.28
C SER A 94 24.40 4.42 -20.12
N PHE A 95 25.22 3.50 -19.60
CA PHE A 95 24.77 2.15 -19.23
C PHE A 95 23.73 2.19 -18.12
N ALA A 96 23.97 3.00 -17.08
CA ALA A 96 23.09 3.15 -15.91
C ALA A 96 21.76 3.87 -16.21
N CYS A 97 21.77 4.90 -17.05
CA CYS A 97 20.66 5.83 -17.24
C CYS A 97 19.30 5.12 -17.52
N GLY A 98 18.36 5.22 -16.58
CA GLY A 98 17.00 4.68 -16.68
C GLY A 98 16.92 3.16 -16.87
N PHE A 99 17.93 2.40 -16.41
CA PHE A 99 18.02 0.95 -16.60
C PHE A 99 18.71 0.26 -15.41
N ASP A 100 17.91 -0.36 -14.53
CA ASP A 100 18.40 -0.96 -13.28
C ASP A 100 19.46 -2.06 -13.48
N ALA A 101 19.30 -2.93 -14.47
CA ALA A 101 20.32 -3.93 -14.78
C ALA A 101 21.66 -3.30 -15.24
N GLY A 102 21.61 -2.10 -15.82
CA GLY A 102 22.80 -1.32 -16.14
C GLY A 102 23.44 -0.72 -14.89
N VAL A 103 22.64 -0.21 -13.94
CA VAL A 103 23.15 0.26 -12.64
C VAL A 103 23.82 -0.88 -11.89
N GLN A 104 23.17 -2.05 -11.79
CA GLN A 104 23.74 -3.22 -11.14
C GLN A 104 25.09 -3.61 -11.75
N ALA A 105 25.18 -3.67 -13.08
CA ALA A 105 26.43 -4.01 -13.76
C ALA A 105 27.57 -3.01 -13.48
N VAL A 106 27.25 -1.71 -13.35
CA VAL A 106 28.24 -0.66 -13.02
C VAL A 106 28.72 -0.79 -11.56
N LEU A 107 27.81 -1.15 -10.65
CA LEU A 107 28.15 -1.41 -9.24
C LEU A 107 29.01 -2.67 -9.10
N ASP A 108 28.62 -3.78 -9.74
CA ASP A 108 29.34 -5.05 -9.72
C ASP A 108 30.75 -4.95 -10.31
N ALA A 109 30.93 -4.06 -11.30
CA ALA A 109 32.23 -3.78 -11.91
C ALA A 109 33.16 -2.90 -11.04
N GLY A 110 32.72 -2.46 -9.85
CA GLY A 110 33.55 -1.64 -8.95
C GLY A 110 33.80 -0.21 -9.46
N ALA A 111 32.97 0.29 -10.39
CA ALA A 111 33.18 1.62 -10.97
C ALA A 111 32.76 2.77 -10.03
N PHE A 112 31.86 2.51 -9.07
CA PHE A 112 31.25 3.56 -8.25
C PHE A 112 32.25 4.36 -7.39
N PRO A 113 33.19 3.76 -6.64
CA PRO A 113 34.21 4.51 -5.90
C PRO A 113 35.11 5.34 -6.81
N ASN A 114 35.45 4.80 -7.99
CA ASN A 114 36.27 5.51 -8.98
C ASN A 114 35.53 6.74 -9.55
N LEU A 115 34.22 6.64 -9.78
CA LEU A 115 33.40 7.79 -10.20
C LEU A 115 33.30 8.86 -9.12
N LEU A 116 33.19 8.49 -7.84
CA LEU A 116 33.23 9.43 -6.72
C LEU A 116 34.58 10.16 -6.64
N ARG A 117 35.68 9.43 -6.86
CA ARG A 117 37.03 10.00 -6.89
C ARG A 117 37.21 11.09 -7.96
N LEU A 118 36.49 11.01 -9.08
CA LEU A 118 36.54 12.05 -10.13
C LEU A 118 36.05 13.42 -9.65
N LEU A 119 35.23 13.48 -8.58
CA LEU A 119 34.70 14.74 -8.05
C LEU A 119 35.78 15.60 -7.39
N SER A 120 36.90 15.01 -6.99
CA SER A 120 38.05 15.69 -6.40
C SER A 120 39.15 16.03 -7.43
N ASN A 121 38.89 15.84 -8.72
CA ASN A 121 39.86 16.08 -9.78
C ASN A 121 40.06 17.59 -10.04
N SER A 122 41.27 18.01 -10.43
CA SER A 122 41.57 19.40 -10.76
C SER A 122 40.92 19.87 -12.07
N ASN A 123 40.60 18.95 -12.98
CA ASN A 123 39.96 19.25 -14.25
C ASN A 123 38.43 19.28 -14.13
N GLN A 124 37.84 20.47 -14.30
CA GLN A 124 36.39 20.67 -14.22
C GLN A 124 35.57 19.82 -15.18
N LYS A 125 36.11 19.45 -16.35
CA LYS A 125 35.41 18.56 -17.31
C LYS A 125 35.31 17.14 -16.77
N VAL A 126 36.33 16.66 -16.05
CA VAL A 126 36.35 15.34 -15.42
C VAL A 126 35.36 15.30 -14.26
N VAL A 127 35.37 16.34 -13.42
CA VAL A 127 34.41 16.51 -12.32
C VAL A 127 32.97 16.51 -12.86
N ASP A 128 32.69 17.29 -13.89
CA ASP A 128 31.38 17.36 -14.54
C ASP A 128 30.91 16.00 -15.10
N ALA A 129 31.81 15.26 -15.77
CA ALA A 129 31.50 13.95 -16.31
C ALA A 129 31.22 12.92 -15.21
N GLY A 130 32.01 12.92 -14.14
CA GLY A 130 31.80 12.07 -12.96
C GLY A 130 30.47 12.37 -12.28
N ALA A 131 30.17 13.65 -12.03
CA ALA A 131 28.92 14.07 -11.42
C ALA A 131 27.69 13.66 -12.25
N ARG A 132 27.74 13.86 -13.57
CA ARG A 132 26.67 13.45 -14.49
C ARG A 132 26.46 11.93 -14.48
N ALA A 133 27.53 11.14 -14.50
CA ALA A 133 27.46 9.69 -14.45
C ALA A 133 26.83 9.20 -13.14
N LEU A 134 27.26 9.76 -12.02
CA LEU A 134 26.71 9.45 -10.70
C LEU A 134 25.22 9.83 -10.60
N ARG A 135 24.81 10.99 -11.13
CA ARG A 135 23.39 11.37 -11.19
C ARG A 135 22.53 10.36 -11.96
N MET A 136 23.04 9.79 -13.06
CA MET A 136 22.35 8.75 -13.82
C MET A 136 22.25 7.43 -13.02
N ILE A 137 23.26 7.12 -12.21
CA ILE A 137 23.28 5.95 -11.32
C ILE A 137 22.27 6.12 -10.19
N TYR A 138 22.25 7.29 -9.53
CA TYR A 138 21.32 7.63 -8.43
C TYR A 138 19.83 7.71 -8.83
N GLN A 139 19.48 7.48 -10.10
CA GLN A 139 18.07 7.29 -10.51
C GLN A 139 17.52 5.93 -10.08
N SER A 140 18.39 4.94 -9.79
CA SER A 140 17.99 3.60 -9.40
C SER A 140 18.05 3.41 -7.89
N LYS A 141 17.15 2.57 -7.37
CA LYS A 141 17.14 2.24 -5.94
C LYS A 141 18.27 1.29 -5.51
N LEU A 142 18.99 0.71 -6.47
CA LEU A 142 20.07 -0.25 -6.24
C LEU A 142 21.36 0.40 -5.71
N VAL A 143 21.47 1.72 -5.78
CA VAL A 143 22.66 2.45 -5.36
C VAL A 143 22.84 2.34 -3.84
N PRO A 144 24.08 2.11 -3.34
CA PRO A 144 24.37 2.11 -1.92
C PRO A 144 23.90 3.39 -1.23
N LYS A 145 23.34 3.25 -0.03
CA LYS A 145 22.91 4.40 0.78
C LYS A 145 24.11 5.21 1.24
N TYR A 146 23.96 6.53 1.17
CA TYR A 146 24.94 7.47 1.66
C TYR A 146 24.79 7.69 3.17
N ASP A 147 25.88 7.51 3.93
CA ASP A 147 25.88 7.70 5.38
C ASP A 147 26.05 9.19 5.71
N PHE A 148 24.95 9.83 6.11
CA PHE A 148 24.91 11.23 6.53
C PHE A 148 25.44 11.50 7.93
N LEU A 149 25.59 10.46 8.78
CA LEU A 149 25.95 10.63 10.18
C LEU A 149 27.45 10.88 10.38
N GLN A 150 28.27 10.49 9.39
CA GLN A 150 29.69 10.76 9.41
C GLN A 150 29.98 12.22 9.02
N GLN A 151 30.71 12.92 9.89
CA GLN A 151 31.05 14.33 9.68
C GLN A 151 31.75 14.60 8.33
N LYS A 152 32.73 13.76 7.95
CA LYS A 152 33.43 13.89 6.66
C LYS A 152 32.50 13.77 5.46
N ASN A 153 31.51 12.86 5.55
CA ASN A 153 30.54 12.65 4.48
C ASN A 153 29.56 13.83 4.38
N MET A 154 29.18 14.43 5.52
CA MET A 154 28.36 15.63 5.55
C MET A 154 29.10 16.84 4.98
N GLU A 155 30.37 17.04 5.35
CA GLU A 155 31.24 18.09 4.78
C GLU A 155 31.38 17.93 3.26
N PHE A 156 31.57 16.70 2.78
CA PHE A 156 31.59 16.41 1.34
C PHE A 156 30.25 16.76 0.68
N LEU A 157 29.12 16.36 1.25
CA LEU A 157 27.80 16.69 0.71
C LEU A 157 27.55 18.20 0.61
N ILE A 158 27.93 18.95 1.65
CA ILE A 158 27.85 20.42 1.65
C ILE A 158 28.72 21.00 0.53
N SER A 159 29.93 20.47 0.33
CA SER A 159 30.82 20.90 -0.76
C SER A 159 30.21 20.68 -2.14
N LEU A 160 29.50 19.56 -2.34
CA LEU A 160 28.81 19.27 -3.61
C LEU A 160 27.69 20.28 -3.86
N LEU A 161 26.83 20.51 -2.88
CA LEU A 161 25.70 21.45 -3.00
C LEU A 161 26.16 22.90 -3.21
N ASN A 162 27.29 23.29 -2.62
CA ASN A 162 27.86 24.63 -2.77
C ASN A 162 28.63 24.83 -4.08
N SER A 163 28.85 23.78 -4.86
CA SER A 163 29.52 23.88 -6.16
C SER A 163 28.73 24.78 -7.14
N GLU A 164 29.46 25.60 -7.90
CA GLU A 164 28.91 26.36 -9.03
C GLU A 164 28.53 25.45 -10.21
N ASN A 165 29.09 24.24 -10.27
CA ASN A 165 28.75 23.28 -11.31
C ASN A 165 27.36 22.67 -11.07
N GLU A 166 26.47 22.83 -12.04
CA GLU A 166 25.08 22.36 -11.99
C GLU A 166 24.95 20.84 -11.78
N ASN A 167 25.88 20.04 -12.35
CA ASN A 167 25.85 18.59 -12.24
C ASN A 167 26.36 18.14 -10.88
N VAL A 168 27.31 18.84 -10.29
CA VAL A 168 27.87 18.54 -8.96
C VAL A 168 26.84 18.88 -7.87
N SER A 169 26.28 20.08 -7.90
CA SER A 169 25.22 20.49 -6.98
C SER A 169 23.95 19.65 -7.15
N GLY A 170 23.58 19.33 -8.40
CA GLY A 170 22.49 18.40 -8.69
C GLY A 170 22.73 16.99 -8.13
N LEU A 171 23.98 16.49 -8.19
CA LEU A 171 24.35 15.20 -7.58
C LEU A 171 24.14 15.22 -6.07
N GLY A 172 24.56 16.28 -5.37
CA GLY A 172 24.34 16.42 -3.93
C GLY A 172 22.85 16.28 -3.56
N ALA A 173 21.96 16.91 -4.33
CA ALA A 173 20.53 16.79 -4.14
C ALA A 173 19.98 15.39 -4.49
N SER A 174 20.50 14.72 -5.54
CA SER A 174 20.12 13.33 -5.87
C SER A 174 20.55 12.33 -4.79
N ILE A 175 21.73 12.52 -4.17
CA ILE A 175 22.21 11.69 -3.04
C ILE A 175 21.21 11.75 -1.89
N ILE A 176 20.75 12.96 -1.54
CA ILE A 176 19.76 13.16 -0.48
C ILE A 176 18.44 12.50 -0.83
N THR A 177 17.95 12.71 -2.06
CA THR A 177 16.68 12.16 -2.55
C THR A 177 16.61 10.64 -2.36
N HIS A 178 17.71 9.93 -2.67
CA HIS A 178 17.79 8.47 -2.63
C HIS A 178 18.15 7.90 -1.25
N SER A 179 18.98 8.58 -0.48
CA SER A 179 19.54 8.00 0.76
C SER A 179 18.82 8.44 2.04
N CYS A 180 18.04 9.54 2.01
CA CYS A 180 17.38 10.08 3.20
C CYS A 180 16.06 9.35 3.49
N GLU A 181 16.03 8.55 4.55
CA GLU A 181 14.86 7.73 4.92
C GLU A 181 14.41 7.90 6.37
N THR A 182 15.33 8.23 7.27
CA THR A 182 15.07 8.24 8.72
C THR A 182 14.94 9.66 9.27
N SER A 183 14.18 9.81 10.36
CA SER A 183 14.03 11.09 11.05
C SER A 183 15.34 11.67 11.58
N LEU A 184 16.30 10.81 11.93
CA LEU A 184 17.63 11.22 12.37
C LEU A 184 18.43 11.85 11.23
N GLU A 185 18.49 11.20 10.06
CA GLU A 185 19.17 11.73 8.87
C GLU A 185 18.57 13.07 8.44
N GLN A 186 17.24 13.17 8.42
CA GLN A 186 16.52 14.39 8.11
C GLN A 186 16.89 15.54 9.07
N LYS A 187 17.02 15.25 10.37
CA LYS A 187 17.43 16.23 11.38
C LYS A 187 18.89 16.67 11.18
N VAL A 188 19.80 15.74 10.93
CA VAL A 188 21.22 16.07 10.69
C VAL A 188 21.37 16.95 9.44
N LEU A 189 20.64 16.64 8.35
CA LEU A 189 20.61 17.48 7.14
C LEU A 189 20.06 18.88 7.43
N PHE A 190 19.03 18.99 8.28
CA PHE A 190 18.49 20.27 8.71
C PHE A 190 19.52 21.09 9.49
N ASP A 191 20.13 20.48 10.51
CA ASP A 191 21.10 21.14 11.40
C ASP A 191 22.36 21.58 10.62
N ALA A 192 22.71 20.86 9.54
CA ALA A 192 23.79 21.21 8.61
C ALA A 192 23.46 22.38 7.65
N GLY A 193 22.25 22.95 7.71
CA GLY A 193 21.85 24.09 6.88
C GLY A 193 21.53 23.73 5.41
N ILE A 194 21.37 22.44 5.10
CA ILE A 194 21.13 21.94 3.73
C ILE A 194 19.85 22.52 3.13
N LEU A 195 18.79 22.69 3.94
CA LEU A 195 17.52 23.24 3.45
C LEU A 195 17.65 24.65 2.88
N ARG A 196 18.44 25.53 3.51
CA ARG A 196 18.69 26.89 2.99
C ARG A 196 19.38 26.83 1.64
N ARG A 197 20.36 25.93 1.50
CA ARG A 197 21.06 25.76 0.24
C ARG A 197 20.13 25.25 -0.87
N LEU A 198 19.30 24.24 -0.58
CA LEU A 198 18.30 23.75 -1.53
C LEU A 198 17.30 24.85 -1.93
N ASN A 199 16.85 25.67 -0.97
CA ASN A 199 15.98 26.80 -1.26
C ASN A 199 16.64 27.83 -2.20
N SER A 200 17.91 28.17 -1.97
CA SER A 200 18.65 29.06 -2.87
C SER A 200 18.77 28.53 -4.31
N LEU A 201 18.88 27.19 -4.47
CA LEU A 201 18.92 26.53 -5.78
C LEU A 201 17.54 26.50 -6.45
N LEU A 202 16.45 26.56 -5.69
CA LEU A 202 15.10 26.71 -6.27
C LEU A 202 14.92 28.07 -6.93
N GLU A 203 15.33 29.14 -6.25
CA GLU A 203 15.12 30.52 -6.71
C GLU A 203 16.08 30.88 -7.86
N GLY A 204 17.39 30.66 -7.66
CA GLY A 204 18.44 31.10 -8.58
C GLY A 204 19.05 30.01 -9.47
N GLY A 205 18.72 28.73 -9.28
CA GLY A 205 19.36 27.61 -9.99
C GLY A 205 18.79 27.33 -11.39
N SER A 206 19.52 26.50 -12.15
CA SER A 206 19.08 25.92 -13.42
C SER A 206 17.86 25.01 -13.25
N LEU A 207 17.19 24.67 -14.35
CA LEU A 207 16.05 23.73 -14.33
C LEU A 207 16.40 22.37 -13.70
N SER A 208 17.59 21.85 -14.00
CA SER A 208 18.06 20.56 -13.47
C SER A 208 18.29 20.64 -11.94
N GLN A 209 18.85 21.74 -11.45
CA GLN A 209 19.05 21.97 -10.01
C GLN A 209 17.71 22.15 -9.29
N ARG A 210 16.75 22.87 -9.90
CA ARG A 210 15.39 23.01 -9.35
C ARG A 210 14.70 21.67 -9.19
N TYR A 211 14.76 20.80 -10.20
CA TYR A 211 14.15 19.47 -10.12
C TYR A 211 14.74 18.63 -8.99
N SER A 212 16.06 18.55 -8.96
CA SER A 212 16.78 17.78 -7.94
C SER A 212 16.51 18.34 -6.53
N SER A 213 16.38 19.66 -6.40
CA SER A 213 16.07 20.33 -5.12
C SER A 213 14.65 20.05 -4.65
N LEU A 214 13.64 20.09 -5.54
CA LEU A 214 12.26 19.75 -5.20
C LEU A 214 12.12 18.29 -4.76
N GLU A 215 12.77 17.36 -5.46
CA GLU A 215 12.78 15.94 -5.09
C GLU A 215 13.48 15.70 -3.74
N SER A 216 14.62 16.36 -3.51
CA SER A 216 15.36 16.29 -2.25
C SER A 216 14.54 16.84 -1.07
N LEU A 217 13.90 17.99 -1.23
CA LEU A 217 13.00 18.56 -0.22
C LEU A 217 11.82 17.64 0.09
N ALA A 218 11.21 17.04 -0.94
CA ALA A 218 10.14 16.07 -0.74
C ALA A 218 10.61 14.85 0.08
N SER A 219 11.84 14.35 -0.14
CA SER A 219 12.42 13.27 0.68
C SER A 219 12.70 13.71 2.12
N ILE A 220 13.24 14.91 2.34
CA ILE A 220 13.54 15.43 3.68
C ILE A 220 12.26 15.66 4.51
N PHE A 221 11.18 16.14 3.89
CA PHE A 221 9.93 16.47 4.60
C PHE A 221 9.00 15.27 4.84
N LYS A 222 9.31 14.12 4.25
CA LYS A 222 8.46 12.94 4.32
C LYS A 222 8.33 12.46 5.77
N ASN A 223 7.09 12.43 6.28
CA ASN A 223 6.72 11.96 7.62
C ASN A 223 7.42 12.68 8.79
N ASN A 224 7.92 13.91 8.60
CA ASN A 224 8.61 14.69 9.65
C ASN A 224 7.98 16.08 9.85
N SER A 225 7.01 16.17 10.76
CA SER A 225 6.23 17.39 11.01
C SER A 225 7.03 18.50 11.68
N GLU A 226 8.01 18.15 12.51
CA GLU A 226 8.90 19.11 13.19
C GLU A 226 9.77 19.88 12.19
N LEU A 227 10.33 19.20 11.20
CA LEU A 227 11.15 19.86 10.18
C LEU A 227 10.32 20.73 9.25
N VAL A 228 9.12 20.27 8.88
CA VAL A 228 8.20 21.06 8.05
C VAL A 228 7.78 22.35 8.77
N SER A 229 7.50 22.30 10.07
CA SER A 229 7.13 23.50 10.83
C SER A 229 8.29 24.47 10.98
N LYS A 230 9.51 23.97 11.23
CA LYS A 230 10.74 24.78 11.27
C LYS A 230 11.05 25.44 9.93
N PHE A 231 10.88 24.71 8.83
CA PHE A 231 11.06 25.23 7.47
C PHE A 231 10.05 26.33 7.13
N ALA A 232 8.80 26.19 7.57
CA ALA A 232 7.75 27.16 7.34
C ALA A 232 7.86 28.42 8.21
N GLY A 233 8.40 28.29 9.43
CA GLY A 233 8.53 29.38 10.41
C GLY A 233 9.78 30.26 10.22
N ALA A 234 10.64 29.99 9.24
CA ALA A 234 11.82 30.82 8.99
C ALA A 234 11.41 32.18 8.39
N GLU A 235 11.54 33.26 9.17
CA GLU A 235 11.04 34.60 8.79
C GLU A 235 11.82 35.30 7.66
N ILE A 236 13.03 34.84 7.35
CA ILE A 236 14.00 35.59 6.51
C ILE A 236 13.92 35.21 5.02
N GLU A 237 13.67 33.94 4.72
CA GLU A 237 13.41 33.41 3.37
C GLU A 237 12.00 32.83 3.47
N ARG A 238 11.01 33.19 2.65
CA ARG A 238 9.67 32.55 2.70
C ARG A 238 9.71 31.26 1.87
N PRO A 239 10.24 30.14 2.36
CA PRO A 239 10.73 29.06 1.49
C PRO A 239 9.54 28.28 0.90
N LEU A 240 8.45 28.21 1.67
CA LEU A 240 7.17 27.68 1.23
C LEU A 240 6.55 28.54 0.11
N GLY A 241 6.71 29.86 0.17
CA GLY A 241 6.26 30.79 -0.86
C GLY A 241 6.94 30.49 -2.20
N SER A 242 8.26 30.30 -2.18
CA SER A 242 9.05 29.95 -3.36
C SER A 242 8.57 28.66 -4.03
N ILE A 243 8.19 27.63 -3.25
CA ILE A 243 7.60 26.39 -3.80
C ILE A 243 6.18 26.64 -4.37
N ILE A 244 5.36 27.45 -3.70
CA ILE A 244 4.00 27.79 -4.17
C ILE A 244 4.02 28.61 -5.46
N ASP A 245 5.03 29.45 -5.65
CA ASP A 245 5.21 30.25 -6.86
C ASP A 245 5.60 29.39 -8.06
N LEU A 246 6.37 28.32 -7.86
CA LEU A 246 6.72 27.33 -8.90
C LEU A 246 5.51 26.58 -9.45
N LEU A 247 4.35 26.61 -8.78
CA LEU A 247 3.08 26.11 -9.34
C LEU A 247 2.66 26.86 -10.63
N LYS A 248 3.14 28.10 -10.82
CA LYS A 248 2.87 28.92 -12.02
C LYS A 248 4.01 28.87 -13.04
N ASP A 249 5.01 28.01 -12.84
CA ASP A 249 6.18 27.94 -13.73
C ASP A 249 5.79 27.50 -15.15
N ARG A 250 6.51 28.00 -16.16
CA ARG A 250 6.23 27.71 -17.57
C ARG A 250 6.44 26.25 -17.95
N TYR A 251 7.23 25.50 -17.18
CA TYR A 251 7.57 24.11 -17.49
C TYR A 251 6.67 23.13 -16.71
N PRO A 252 5.94 22.22 -17.41
CA PRO A 252 5.07 21.24 -16.76
C PRO A 252 5.76 20.37 -15.70
N ARG A 253 7.02 19.96 -15.95
CA ARG A 253 7.79 19.15 -14.99
C ARG A 253 8.09 19.91 -13.69
N THR A 254 8.41 21.20 -13.76
CA THR A 254 8.60 22.03 -12.55
C THR A 254 7.33 22.08 -11.73
N ARG A 255 6.19 22.36 -12.39
CA ARG A 255 4.88 22.43 -11.75
C ARG A 255 4.51 21.11 -11.06
N LEU A 256 4.73 19.97 -11.72
CA LEU A 256 4.50 18.64 -11.16
C LEU A 256 5.34 18.39 -9.90
N LEU A 257 6.66 18.62 -9.95
CA LEU A 257 7.54 18.40 -8.81
C LEU A 257 7.21 19.33 -7.64
N ALA A 258 6.81 20.57 -7.92
CA ALA A 258 6.32 21.49 -6.89
C ALA A 258 5.03 20.98 -6.26
N CYS A 259 4.07 20.49 -7.05
CA CYS A 259 2.86 19.83 -6.54
C CYS A 259 3.21 18.64 -5.64
N MET A 260 4.11 17.75 -6.06
CA MET A 260 4.52 16.58 -5.29
C MET A 260 5.16 16.97 -3.95
N CYS A 261 6.06 17.95 -3.95
CA CYS A 261 6.67 18.47 -2.72
C CYS A 261 5.60 19.06 -1.77
N LEU A 262 4.65 19.84 -2.29
CA LEU A 262 3.55 20.41 -1.50
C LEU A 262 2.58 19.34 -0.98
N ILE A 263 2.34 18.26 -1.74
CA ILE A 263 1.54 17.11 -1.29
C ILE A 263 2.23 16.44 -0.09
N VAL A 264 3.55 16.23 -0.14
CA VAL A 264 4.31 15.67 0.99
C VAL A 264 4.20 16.59 2.21
N ILE A 265 4.46 17.89 2.05
CA ILE A 265 4.34 18.89 3.11
C ILE A 265 2.94 18.86 3.74
N ARG A 266 1.88 18.81 2.91
CA ARG A 266 0.49 18.76 3.38
C ARG A 266 0.18 17.46 4.13
N ASN A 267 0.66 16.32 3.64
CA ASN A 267 0.41 15.02 4.26
C ASN A 267 1.13 14.92 5.62
N THR A 268 2.33 15.48 5.72
CA THR A 268 3.11 15.53 6.95
C THR A 268 2.55 16.54 7.96
N SER A 269 2.17 17.74 7.50
CA SER A 269 1.67 18.83 8.35
C SER A 269 0.41 19.48 7.76
N PRO A 270 -0.78 18.87 7.94
CA PRO A 270 -2.03 19.35 7.33
C PRO A 270 -2.43 20.78 7.69
N HIS A 271 -1.96 21.29 8.83
CA HIS A 271 -2.26 22.63 9.32
C HIS A 271 -1.59 23.75 8.52
N LEU A 272 -0.47 23.47 7.84
CA LEU A 272 0.33 24.50 7.18
C LEU A 272 -0.27 24.97 5.84
N LEU A 273 -1.03 24.10 5.17
CA LEU A 273 -1.65 24.36 3.87
C LEU A 273 -3.18 24.25 3.98
N GLN A 274 -3.76 24.91 4.98
CA GLN A 274 -5.22 24.95 5.17
C GLN A 274 -5.93 25.87 4.18
N ASP A 275 -5.21 26.84 3.59
CA ASP A 275 -5.79 27.76 2.62
C ASP A 275 -6.47 27.01 1.47
N ILE A 276 -7.77 27.28 1.32
CA ILE A 276 -8.62 26.71 0.27
C ILE A 276 -8.05 27.10 -1.10
N GLY A 277 -7.47 28.29 -1.23
CA GLY A 277 -6.85 28.77 -2.47
C GLY A 277 -5.72 27.86 -2.94
N VAL A 278 -4.77 27.51 -2.06
CA VAL A 278 -3.68 26.58 -2.40
C VAL A 278 -4.21 25.18 -2.73
N LYS A 279 -5.17 24.66 -1.96
CA LYS A 279 -5.77 23.33 -2.20
C LYS A 279 -6.43 23.24 -3.57
N SER A 280 -7.29 24.21 -3.91
CA SER A 280 -7.96 24.29 -5.21
C SER A 280 -6.94 24.46 -6.34
N LYS A 281 -5.92 25.32 -6.16
CA LYS A 281 -4.86 25.52 -7.15
C LYS A 281 -4.09 24.22 -7.45
N LEU A 282 -3.75 23.43 -6.43
CA LEU A 282 -3.08 22.13 -6.62
C LEU A 282 -3.95 21.17 -7.43
N ILE A 283 -5.25 21.08 -7.13
CA ILE A 283 -6.20 20.25 -7.87
C ILE A 283 -6.26 20.66 -9.34
N HIS A 284 -6.47 21.96 -9.62
CA HIS A 284 -6.60 22.44 -10.99
C HIS A 284 -5.33 22.22 -11.81
N ILE A 285 -4.15 22.45 -11.22
CA ILE A 285 -2.86 22.24 -11.91
C ILE A 285 -2.64 20.76 -12.19
N LEU A 286 -2.89 19.87 -11.22
CA LEU A 286 -2.71 18.44 -11.46
C LEU A 286 -3.66 17.93 -12.54
N LEU A 287 -4.91 18.41 -12.56
CA LEU A 287 -5.87 18.09 -13.61
C LEU A 287 -5.50 18.66 -14.98
N GLU A 288 -4.80 19.80 -15.04
CA GLU A 288 -4.23 20.36 -16.28
C GLU A 288 -3.03 19.54 -16.75
N LEU A 289 -2.15 19.13 -15.83
CA LEU A 289 -0.94 18.37 -16.16
C LEU A 289 -1.26 16.96 -16.71
N LEU A 290 -2.46 16.42 -16.46
CA LEU A 290 -2.95 15.19 -17.09
C LEU A 290 -3.05 15.28 -18.61
N ASP A 291 -3.22 16.49 -19.17
CA ASP A 291 -3.29 16.71 -20.61
C ASP A 291 -1.92 16.54 -21.31
N ASP A 292 -0.80 16.57 -20.56
CA ASP A 292 0.53 16.31 -21.10
C ASP A 292 0.65 14.83 -21.53
N PRO A 293 1.02 14.49 -22.78
CA PRO A 293 1.08 13.10 -23.26
C PRO A 293 2.35 12.33 -22.81
N GLY A 294 3.28 13.01 -22.14
CA GLY A 294 4.56 12.47 -21.68
C GLY A 294 4.49 11.86 -20.28
N GLN A 295 5.67 11.72 -19.68
CA GLN A 295 5.84 11.22 -18.31
C GLN A 295 5.17 12.14 -17.27
N VAL A 296 5.05 13.44 -17.56
CA VAL A 296 4.43 14.41 -16.65
C VAL A 296 2.95 14.07 -16.44
N GLY A 297 2.20 13.78 -17.50
CA GLY A 297 0.80 13.37 -17.36
C GLY A 297 0.64 12.01 -16.67
N ASP A 298 1.60 11.09 -16.88
CA ASP A 298 1.61 9.78 -16.22
C ASP A 298 1.76 9.98 -14.70
N GLU A 299 2.76 10.75 -14.26
CA GLU A 299 3.00 11.04 -12.83
C GLU A 299 1.95 11.96 -12.20
N ALA A 300 1.35 12.88 -12.97
CA ALA A 300 0.31 13.78 -12.50
C ALA A 300 -0.93 13.02 -12.01
N SER A 301 -1.27 11.89 -12.64
CA SER A 301 -2.39 11.03 -12.22
C SER A 301 -2.19 10.44 -10.81
N PHE A 302 -0.99 9.94 -10.52
CA PHE A 302 -0.62 9.44 -9.17
C PHE A 302 -0.51 10.58 -8.15
N ALA A 303 0.06 11.71 -8.54
CA ALA A 303 0.14 12.88 -7.66
C ALA A 303 -1.27 13.37 -7.28
N PHE A 304 -2.20 13.37 -8.24
CA PHE A 304 -3.61 13.70 -8.00
C PHE A 304 -4.28 12.71 -7.05
N SER A 305 -4.16 11.39 -7.29
CA SER A 305 -4.64 10.34 -6.37
C SER A 305 -4.09 10.54 -4.95
N SER A 306 -2.77 10.69 -4.79
CA SER A 306 -2.11 10.91 -3.50
C SER A 306 -2.59 12.18 -2.77
N LEU A 307 -2.88 13.25 -3.52
CA LEU A 307 -3.44 14.48 -2.97
C LEU A 307 -4.80 14.22 -2.32
N ILE A 308 -5.73 13.55 -3.00
CA ILE A 308 -7.12 13.35 -2.55
C ILE A 308 -7.33 12.10 -1.65
N ALA A 309 -6.36 11.19 -1.61
CA ALA A 309 -6.47 9.92 -0.89
C ALA A 309 -6.93 10.09 0.56
N GLN A 310 -8.05 9.45 0.90
CA GLN A 310 -8.70 9.47 2.22
C GLN A 310 -9.06 10.86 2.80
N LYS A 311 -9.08 11.93 1.98
CA LYS A 311 -9.32 13.32 2.44
C LYS A 311 -10.61 13.88 1.84
N GLU A 312 -11.67 13.86 2.63
CA GLU A 312 -13.00 14.28 2.19
C GLU A 312 -13.06 15.75 1.71
N ASP A 313 -12.31 16.65 2.36
CA ASP A 313 -12.26 18.08 1.99
C ASP A 313 -11.72 18.28 0.57
N LEU A 314 -10.65 17.58 0.21
CA LEU A 314 -10.07 17.65 -1.13
C LEU A 314 -10.89 16.91 -2.18
N GLN A 315 -11.56 15.81 -1.81
CA GLN A 315 -12.47 15.12 -2.72
C GLN A 315 -13.66 16.01 -3.11
N LYS A 316 -14.18 16.84 -2.19
CA LYS A 316 -15.22 17.84 -2.49
C LYS A 316 -14.72 18.89 -3.48
N LEU A 317 -13.56 19.50 -3.20
CA LEU A 317 -12.93 20.48 -4.10
C LEU A 317 -12.62 19.89 -5.49
N ALA A 318 -12.18 18.63 -5.55
CA ALA A 318 -11.92 17.93 -6.80
C ALA A 318 -13.20 17.66 -7.60
N LEU A 319 -14.30 17.33 -6.91
CA LEU A 319 -15.61 17.17 -7.54
C LEU A 319 -16.11 18.50 -8.12
N GLU A 320 -15.99 19.60 -7.37
CA GLU A 320 -16.30 20.97 -7.84
C GLU A 320 -15.46 21.36 -9.06
N ALA A 321 -14.21 20.89 -9.13
CA ALA A 321 -13.32 21.07 -10.27
C ALA A 321 -13.60 20.13 -11.46
N ASN A 322 -14.71 19.38 -11.44
CA ASN A 322 -15.10 18.39 -12.45
C ASN A 322 -14.03 17.30 -12.70
N ALA A 323 -13.34 16.86 -11.65
CA ALA A 323 -12.26 15.88 -11.78
C ALA A 323 -12.74 14.56 -12.39
N ILE A 324 -13.93 14.07 -12.02
CA ILE A 324 -14.47 12.81 -12.54
C ILE A 324 -14.74 12.91 -14.05
N ASP A 325 -15.35 14.00 -14.51
CA ASP A 325 -15.61 14.24 -15.94
C ASP A 325 -14.30 14.29 -16.75
N LYS A 326 -13.26 14.97 -16.23
CA LYS A 326 -11.95 15.01 -16.88
C LYS A 326 -11.27 13.64 -16.95
N LEU A 327 -11.25 12.90 -15.83
CA LEU A 327 -10.67 11.55 -15.79
C LEU A 327 -11.42 10.60 -16.74
N HIS A 328 -12.75 10.68 -16.78
CA HIS A 328 -13.59 9.93 -17.71
C HIS A 328 -13.24 10.25 -19.17
N HIS A 329 -13.10 11.54 -19.52
CA HIS A 329 -12.68 11.97 -20.86
C HIS A 329 -11.32 11.39 -21.27
N HIS A 330 -10.35 11.33 -20.35
CA HIS A 330 -9.07 10.68 -20.64
C HIS A 330 -9.19 9.17 -20.88
N LEU A 331 -10.07 8.47 -20.15
CA LEU A 331 -10.32 7.05 -20.40
C LEU A 331 -10.98 6.81 -21.77
N GLN A 332 -11.85 7.71 -22.23
CA GLN A 332 -12.53 7.59 -23.51
C GLN A 332 -11.62 7.83 -24.73
N LYS A 333 -10.49 8.52 -24.57
CA LYS A 333 -9.56 8.86 -25.68
C LYS A 333 -8.83 7.65 -26.28
N GLY A 334 -9.03 6.42 -25.76
CA GLY A 334 -8.40 5.19 -26.27
C GLY A 334 -6.96 5.00 -25.78
N SER A 335 -6.26 4.00 -26.35
CA SER A 335 -4.92 3.44 -25.96
C SER A 335 -4.06 4.34 -25.05
N LEU A 336 -4.32 4.27 -23.75
CA LEU A 336 -3.50 4.92 -22.72
C LEU A 336 -2.23 4.11 -22.47
N ARG A 337 -1.14 4.77 -22.08
CA ARG A 337 0.01 4.05 -21.51
C ARG A 337 -0.44 3.36 -20.21
N PRO A 338 -0.01 2.12 -19.93
CA PRO A 338 -0.45 1.38 -18.74
C PRO A 338 -0.30 2.17 -17.45
N ARG A 339 0.82 2.88 -17.28
CA ARG A 339 1.08 3.71 -16.10
C ARG A 339 0.09 4.86 -15.93
N ARG A 340 -0.34 5.49 -17.03
CA ARG A 340 -1.36 6.54 -16.98
C ARG A 340 -2.73 5.96 -16.65
N TYR A 341 -3.05 4.83 -17.27
CA TYR A 341 -4.32 4.16 -17.05
C TYR A 341 -4.47 3.74 -15.59
N GLU A 342 -3.44 3.10 -15.02
CA GLU A 342 -3.34 2.77 -13.61
C GLU A 342 -3.58 3.99 -12.71
N GLY A 343 -2.84 5.09 -12.92
CA GLY A 343 -2.96 6.27 -12.06
C GLY A 343 -4.32 6.97 -12.17
N ILE A 344 -4.97 6.95 -13.35
CA ILE A 344 -6.35 7.45 -13.51
C ILE A 344 -7.35 6.58 -12.74
N LEU A 345 -7.23 5.25 -12.82
CA LEU A 345 -8.10 4.33 -12.09
C LEU A 345 -7.96 4.49 -10.56
N LEU A 346 -6.73 4.67 -10.06
CA LEU A 346 -6.46 4.96 -8.65
C LEU A 346 -7.06 6.32 -8.23
N ALA A 347 -6.92 7.35 -9.05
CA ALA A 347 -7.55 8.65 -8.80
C ALA A 347 -9.08 8.54 -8.71
N LEU A 348 -9.72 7.80 -9.62
CA LEU A 348 -11.16 7.53 -9.56
C LEU A 348 -11.55 6.75 -8.31
N ALA A 349 -10.72 5.77 -7.90
CA ALA A 349 -10.92 5.00 -6.68
C ALA A 349 -10.88 5.91 -5.44
N ASP A 350 -9.92 6.83 -5.35
CA ASP A 350 -9.82 7.76 -4.24
C ASP A 350 -10.95 8.78 -4.22
N MET A 351 -11.38 9.30 -5.38
CA MET A 351 -12.58 10.14 -5.50
C MET A 351 -13.81 9.44 -4.92
N CYS A 352 -13.97 8.14 -5.17
CA CYS A 352 -15.09 7.33 -4.69
C CYS A 352 -14.91 6.76 -3.28
N SER A 353 -13.80 7.06 -2.59
CA SER A 353 -13.45 6.37 -1.34
C SER A 353 -14.29 6.78 -0.13
N LYS A 354 -14.77 8.03 -0.07
CA LYS A 354 -15.60 8.55 1.04
C LYS A 354 -16.93 9.15 0.58
N LEU A 355 -16.92 9.95 -0.49
CA LEU A 355 -18.07 10.76 -0.90
C LEU A 355 -19.06 10.01 -1.80
N GLU A 356 -20.32 10.02 -1.39
CA GLU A 356 -21.41 9.43 -2.19
C GLU A 356 -21.71 10.26 -3.45
N SER A 357 -21.56 11.59 -3.38
CA SER A 357 -21.71 12.46 -4.55
C SER A 357 -20.72 12.09 -5.67
N CYS A 358 -19.50 11.69 -5.32
CA CYS A 358 -18.51 11.21 -6.28
C CYS A 358 -18.94 9.87 -6.90
N ARG A 359 -19.44 8.91 -6.10
CA ARG A 359 -19.94 7.62 -6.60
C ARG A 359 -21.14 7.80 -7.54
N SER A 360 -22.09 8.63 -7.15
CA SER A 360 -23.26 8.96 -7.97
C SER A 360 -22.85 9.57 -9.32
N LYS A 361 -21.94 10.56 -9.31
CA LYS A 361 -21.40 11.16 -10.53
C LYS A 361 -20.64 10.14 -11.40
N PHE A 362 -19.79 9.31 -10.79
CA PHE A 362 -19.05 8.23 -11.46
C PHE A 362 -19.98 7.27 -12.20
N LEU A 363 -21.05 6.82 -11.53
CA LEU A 363 -22.05 5.92 -12.11
C LEU A 363 -22.87 6.61 -13.20
N SER A 364 -23.27 7.86 -13.00
CA SER A 364 -24.05 8.62 -14.01
C SER A 364 -23.30 8.80 -15.32
N LEU A 365 -21.96 8.86 -15.28
CA LEU A 365 -21.09 8.96 -16.45
C LEU A 365 -20.75 7.60 -17.07
N GLN A 366 -21.29 6.49 -16.55
CA GLN A 366 -20.99 5.12 -17.02
C GLN A 366 -19.50 4.74 -16.96
N VAL A 367 -18.72 5.36 -16.07
CA VAL A 367 -17.28 5.06 -15.91
C VAL A 367 -17.05 3.61 -15.49
N LEU A 368 -18.04 2.98 -14.84
CA LEU A 368 -18.01 1.56 -14.45
C LEU A 368 -17.69 0.62 -15.62
N ASN A 369 -18.19 0.91 -16.83
CA ASN A 369 -17.94 0.07 -18.01
C ASN A 369 -16.45 0.08 -18.38
N LEU A 370 -15.84 1.27 -18.39
CA LEU A 370 -14.41 1.45 -18.69
C LEU A 370 -13.49 0.84 -17.62
N VAL A 371 -13.94 0.81 -16.36
CA VAL A 371 -13.23 0.10 -15.28
C VAL A 371 -13.37 -1.41 -15.42
N THR A 372 -14.51 -1.89 -15.92
CA THR A 372 -14.74 -3.32 -16.16
C THR A 372 -13.86 -3.82 -17.30
N ASP A 373 -13.72 -3.04 -18.38
CA ASP A 373 -12.79 -3.35 -19.47
C ASP A 373 -11.34 -3.47 -18.96
N ALA A 374 -10.95 -2.58 -18.04
CA ALA A 374 -9.63 -2.56 -17.40
C ALA A 374 -9.29 -3.83 -16.59
N LEU A 375 -10.30 -4.62 -16.18
CA LEU A 375 -10.07 -5.89 -15.49
C LEU A 375 -9.39 -6.93 -16.38
N THR A 376 -9.46 -6.77 -17.70
CA THR A 376 -8.87 -7.69 -18.68
C THR A 376 -7.62 -7.14 -19.36
N ASP A 377 -7.08 -6.01 -18.88
CA ASP A 377 -5.88 -5.37 -19.44
C ASP A 377 -4.64 -6.26 -19.29
N ASP A 378 -3.68 -6.17 -20.23
CA ASP A 378 -2.44 -6.93 -20.19
C ASP A 378 -1.57 -6.61 -18.95
N SER A 379 -1.64 -5.37 -18.46
CA SER A 379 -0.88 -4.91 -17.30
C SER A 379 -1.53 -5.31 -15.97
N ALA A 380 -0.79 -6.06 -15.15
CA ALA A 380 -1.21 -6.43 -13.80
C ALA A 380 -1.49 -5.19 -12.91
N ASP A 381 -0.75 -4.10 -13.10
CA ASP A 381 -0.95 -2.85 -12.36
C ASP A 381 -2.30 -2.20 -12.70
N VAL A 382 -2.69 -2.24 -13.97
CA VAL A 382 -4.01 -1.73 -14.44
C VAL A 382 -5.12 -2.59 -13.88
N ARG A 383 -5.02 -3.92 -13.98
CA ARG A 383 -6.03 -4.84 -13.40
C ARG A 383 -6.17 -4.65 -11.88
N THR A 384 -5.06 -4.45 -11.18
CA THR A 384 -5.04 -4.15 -9.74
C THR A 384 -5.76 -2.83 -9.45
N ALA A 385 -5.44 -1.75 -10.16
CA ALA A 385 -6.06 -0.45 -9.99
C ALA A 385 -7.57 -0.47 -10.31
N ALA A 386 -7.98 -1.23 -11.33
CA ALA A 386 -9.37 -1.45 -11.68
C ALA A 386 -10.15 -2.10 -10.52
N CYS A 387 -9.61 -3.17 -9.94
CA CYS A 387 -10.20 -3.83 -8.77
C CYS A 387 -10.30 -2.88 -7.57
N ILE A 388 -9.27 -2.07 -7.30
CA ILE A 388 -9.29 -1.05 -6.23
C ILE A 388 -10.39 0.00 -6.49
N CYS A 389 -10.55 0.44 -7.74
CA CYS A 389 -11.60 1.35 -8.16
C CYS A 389 -13.00 0.77 -7.91
N LEU A 390 -13.24 -0.47 -8.38
CA LEU A 390 -14.49 -1.18 -8.13
C LEU A 390 -14.77 -1.35 -6.64
N LYS A 391 -13.77 -1.70 -5.85
CA LYS A 391 -13.88 -1.81 -4.39
C LYS A 391 -14.33 -0.49 -3.75
N SER A 392 -13.81 0.65 -4.21
CA SER A 392 -14.17 1.98 -3.69
C SER A 392 -15.59 2.42 -4.08
N VAL A 393 -16.02 2.08 -5.30
CA VAL A 393 -17.38 2.37 -5.79
C VAL A 393 -18.41 1.47 -5.11
N THR A 394 -18.07 0.21 -4.84
CA THR A 394 -18.95 -0.78 -4.19
C THR A 394 -18.98 -0.72 -2.68
N ARG A 395 -18.36 0.29 -2.04
CA ARG A 395 -18.27 0.31 -0.58
C ARG A 395 -19.66 0.21 0.05
N SER A 396 -19.91 -0.93 0.69
CA SER A 396 -21.02 -1.06 1.62
C SER A 396 -20.90 0.04 2.66
N ILE A 397 -22.00 0.77 2.91
CA ILE A 397 -22.13 1.64 4.08
C ILE A 397 -21.61 0.84 5.28
N LYS A 398 -20.77 1.46 6.12
CA LYS A 398 -20.04 0.89 7.26
C LYS A 398 -20.90 -0.08 8.12
N VAL A 399 -21.06 -1.34 7.70
CA VAL A 399 -21.91 -2.31 8.42
C VAL A 399 -21.18 -3.57 8.86
N CYS A 400 -19.95 -3.85 8.40
CA CYS A 400 -19.28 -5.12 8.77
C CYS A 400 -18.10 -5.03 9.76
N ASN A 401 -17.77 -3.86 10.32
CA ASN A 401 -16.65 -3.72 11.28
C ASN A 401 -17.06 -3.25 12.69
N VAL A 402 -18.35 -3.31 13.04
CA VAL A 402 -18.78 -3.05 14.42
C VAL A 402 -19.42 -4.32 14.95
N GLY A 403 -18.88 -4.86 16.05
CA GLY A 403 -19.47 -5.97 16.81
C GLY A 403 -20.84 -5.67 17.45
N ASN A 404 -21.65 -4.78 16.86
CA ASN A 404 -22.97 -4.36 17.33
C ASN A 404 -24.12 -4.74 16.37
N SER A 405 -23.92 -5.72 15.49
CA SER A 405 -24.93 -6.10 14.48
C SER A 405 -26.03 -7.03 14.99
N PHE A 406 -26.54 -6.81 16.20
CA PHE A 406 -27.82 -7.40 16.59
C PHE A 406 -28.80 -6.34 17.10
N ALA A 407 -28.38 -5.36 17.90
CA ALA A 407 -29.30 -4.33 18.37
C ALA A 407 -29.72 -3.33 17.28
N VAL A 408 -28.82 -2.96 16.36
CA VAL A 408 -29.12 -1.96 15.32
C VAL A 408 -29.86 -2.57 14.13
N LEU A 409 -29.55 -3.81 13.73
CA LEU A 409 -30.27 -4.52 12.67
C LEU A 409 -31.67 -4.97 13.12
N VAL A 410 -31.83 -5.42 14.37
CA VAL A 410 -33.14 -5.74 14.94
C VAL A 410 -33.97 -4.48 15.17
N LEU A 411 -33.39 -3.33 15.52
CA LEU A 411 -34.15 -2.06 15.57
C LEU A 411 -34.53 -1.53 14.18
N ILE A 412 -33.72 -1.77 13.15
CA ILE A 412 -34.04 -1.37 11.77
C ILE A 412 -35.07 -2.30 11.11
N PHE A 413 -35.11 -3.59 11.47
CA PHE A 413 -36.06 -4.56 10.90
C PHE A 413 -37.33 -4.82 11.74
N ASN A 414 -37.28 -4.73 13.08
CA ASN A 414 -38.48 -4.91 13.92
C ASN A 414 -39.27 -3.62 14.16
N ALA A 415 -38.71 -2.45 13.85
CA ALA A 415 -39.51 -1.25 13.71
C ALA A 415 -40.05 -1.23 12.28
N ASN A 416 -41.36 -1.43 12.13
CA ASN A 416 -42.16 -1.15 10.93
C ASN A 416 -42.07 0.35 10.56
N ILE A 417 -40.88 0.86 10.27
CA ILE A 417 -40.63 2.18 9.71
C ILE A 417 -40.36 1.97 8.23
N ALA A 418 -41.43 1.61 7.53
CA ALA A 418 -41.65 2.02 6.16
C ALA A 418 -41.86 3.55 6.16
N TYR A 419 -40.79 4.31 6.34
CA TYR A 419 -40.74 5.73 6.00
C TYR A 419 -39.38 5.99 5.34
N GLU A 420 -39.41 5.98 4.01
CA GLU A 420 -38.60 6.83 3.12
C GLU A 420 -37.18 7.17 3.56
N MET A 421 -36.35 6.16 3.86
CA MET A 421 -34.90 6.32 3.67
C MET A 421 -34.64 6.16 2.18
N PRO A 422 -34.09 7.16 1.47
CA PRO A 422 -33.96 7.08 0.03
C PRO A 422 -33.06 5.91 -0.32
N ILE A 423 -33.65 4.97 -1.06
CA ILE A 423 -33.04 3.81 -1.72
C ILE A 423 -31.89 4.24 -2.68
N GLN A 424 -31.67 5.55 -2.85
CA GLN A 424 -30.53 6.14 -3.56
C GLN A 424 -29.15 5.77 -2.97
N ASN A 425 -29.09 5.31 -1.71
CA ASN A 425 -27.83 4.95 -1.03
C ASN A 425 -27.25 3.57 -1.40
N LEU A 426 -27.90 2.83 -2.32
CA LEU A 426 -27.48 1.51 -2.82
C LEU A 426 -27.11 1.53 -4.31
N SER A 427 -26.81 2.71 -4.87
CA SER A 427 -26.60 2.90 -6.31
C SER A 427 -25.67 1.87 -6.95
N ALA A 428 -24.55 1.51 -6.31
CA ALA A 428 -23.61 0.50 -6.83
C ALA A 428 -24.18 -0.92 -6.93
N GLY A 429 -25.12 -1.32 -6.06
CA GLY A 429 -25.74 -2.64 -6.08
C GLY A 429 -26.58 -2.87 -7.35
N TYR A 430 -27.21 -1.83 -7.88
CA TYR A 430 -28.04 -1.95 -9.10
C TYR A 430 -27.23 -2.07 -10.39
N PHE A 431 -25.99 -1.55 -10.40
CA PHE A 431 -25.09 -1.61 -11.57
C PHE A 431 -24.16 -2.83 -11.56
N MET A 432 -24.06 -3.55 -10.44
CA MET A 432 -23.27 -4.77 -10.36
C MET A 432 -24.04 -5.93 -10.98
N ASN A 433 -23.64 -6.36 -12.17
CA ASN A 433 -24.27 -7.45 -12.90
C ASN A 433 -23.22 -8.49 -13.30
N GLU A 434 -23.63 -9.49 -14.10
CA GLU A 434 -22.74 -10.52 -14.62
C GLU A 434 -21.49 -9.94 -15.31
N MET A 435 -21.59 -8.78 -15.95
CA MET A 435 -20.47 -8.13 -16.63
C MET A 435 -19.35 -7.72 -15.67
N VAL A 436 -19.64 -7.50 -14.38
CA VAL A 436 -18.60 -7.18 -13.39
C VAL A 436 -18.21 -8.40 -12.56
N VAL A 437 -19.18 -9.23 -12.16
CA VAL A 437 -18.92 -10.40 -11.30
C VAL A 437 -18.07 -11.44 -12.02
N VAL A 438 -18.33 -11.73 -13.29
CA VAL A 438 -17.61 -12.78 -14.02
C VAL A 438 -16.13 -12.43 -14.23
N PRO A 439 -15.76 -11.23 -14.73
CA PRO A 439 -14.34 -10.86 -14.84
C PRO A 439 -13.62 -10.82 -13.49
N LEU A 440 -14.26 -10.35 -12.42
CA LEU A 440 -13.67 -10.38 -11.07
C LEU A 440 -13.35 -11.80 -10.60
N VAL A 441 -14.25 -12.76 -10.87
CA VAL A 441 -14.01 -14.18 -10.53
C VAL A 441 -12.88 -14.75 -11.39
N GLN A 442 -12.76 -14.38 -12.66
CA GLN A 442 -11.64 -14.82 -13.50
C GLN A 442 -10.28 -14.36 -12.95
N LEU A 443 -10.21 -13.17 -12.33
CA LEU A 443 -8.98 -12.64 -11.71
C LEU A 443 -8.52 -13.39 -10.46
N PHE A 444 -9.30 -14.33 -9.93
CA PHE A 444 -8.84 -15.24 -8.89
C PHE A 444 -7.72 -16.17 -9.38
N LEU A 445 -7.66 -16.42 -10.69
CA LEU A 445 -6.63 -17.23 -11.34
C LEU A 445 -5.50 -16.39 -11.94
N ASP A 446 -5.45 -15.09 -11.64
CA ASP A 446 -4.41 -14.19 -12.15
C ASP A 446 -3.01 -14.62 -11.65
N PRO A 447 -1.97 -14.57 -12.49
CA PRO A 447 -0.60 -14.89 -12.06
C PRO A 447 -0.05 -13.92 -11.02
N SER A 448 -0.59 -12.70 -10.91
CA SER A 448 -0.18 -11.73 -9.91
C SER A 448 -1.01 -11.82 -8.63
N THR A 449 -0.33 -12.10 -7.51
CA THR A 449 -0.92 -12.06 -6.17
C THR A 449 -1.55 -10.70 -5.84
N SER A 450 -1.01 -9.59 -6.37
CA SER A 450 -1.58 -8.25 -6.14
C SER A 450 -2.97 -8.12 -6.77
N VAL A 451 -3.15 -8.68 -7.96
CA VAL A 451 -4.41 -8.67 -8.70
C VAL A 451 -5.42 -9.57 -7.97
N GLN A 452 -5.02 -10.77 -7.55
CA GLN A 452 -5.87 -11.68 -6.77
C GLN A 452 -6.38 -10.99 -5.49
N VAL A 453 -5.49 -10.37 -4.70
CA VAL A 453 -5.86 -9.69 -3.46
C VAL A 453 -6.81 -8.51 -3.74
N ALA A 454 -6.55 -7.72 -4.79
CA ALA A 454 -7.42 -6.61 -5.16
C ALA A 454 -8.81 -7.09 -5.62
N ALA A 455 -8.87 -8.15 -6.44
CA ALA A 455 -10.11 -8.75 -6.92
C ALA A 455 -10.94 -9.33 -5.76
N LEU A 456 -10.30 -10.07 -4.85
CA LEU A 456 -10.93 -10.56 -3.61
C LEU A 456 -11.43 -9.41 -2.73
N GLY A 457 -10.71 -8.30 -2.68
CA GLY A 457 -11.14 -7.10 -1.98
C GLY A 457 -12.35 -6.41 -2.62
N ALA A 458 -12.51 -6.47 -3.94
CA ALA A 458 -13.65 -5.92 -4.66
C ALA A 458 -14.88 -6.82 -4.53
N ILE A 459 -14.71 -8.13 -4.78
CA ILE A 459 -15.79 -9.11 -4.70
C ILE A 459 -16.37 -9.19 -3.28
N SER A 460 -15.55 -9.00 -2.25
CA SER A 460 -16.00 -9.05 -0.86
C SER A 460 -17.05 -7.99 -0.55
N ASN A 461 -17.07 -6.86 -1.26
CA ASN A 461 -18.14 -5.87 -1.13
C ASN A 461 -19.39 -6.25 -1.94
N VAL A 462 -19.20 -6.85 -3.12
CA VAL A 462 -20.29 -7.24 -4.03
C VAL A 462 -21.15 -8.36 -3.43
N VAL A 463 -20.53 -9.29 -2.70
CA VAL A 463 -21.21 -10.50 -2.18
C VAL A 463 -21.85 -10.34 -0.79
N VAL A 464 -21.78 -9.17 -0.16
CA VAL A 464 -22.39 -8.93 1.18
C VAL A 464 -23.92 -8.95 1.12
N ASP A 465 -24.50 -8.33 0.09
CA ASP A 465 -25.94 -8.06 0.00
C ASP A 465 -26.47 -8.32 -1.43
N PHE A 466 -27.78 -8.55 -1.56
CA PHE A 466 -28.54 -8.94 -2.76
C PHE A 466 -28.46 -10.44 -3.15
N THR A 467 -29.61 -11.11 -3.07
CA THR A 467 -29.79 -12.52 -3.47
C THR A 467 -29.40 -12.80 -4.93
N THR A 468 -29.63 -11.86 -5.84
CA THR A 468 -29.30 -12.00 -7.27
C THR A 468 -27.78 -12.09 -7.51
N HIS A 469 -26.97 -11.25 -6.86
CA HIS A 469 -25.50 -11.32 -7.04
C HIS A 469 -24.92 -12.57 -6.43
N LYS A 470 -25.43 -13.01 -5.27
CA LYS A 470 -25.04 -14.29 -4.67
C LYS A 470 -25.33 -15.45 -5.62
N CYS A 471 -26.47 -15.42 -6.32
CA CYS A 471 -26.82 -16.43 -7.32
C CYS A 471 -25.84 -16.44 -8.50
N ILE A 472 -25.59 -15.27 -9.14
CA ILE A 472 -24.64 -15.14 -10.25
C ILE A 472 -23.25 -15.62 -9.83
N PHE A 473 -22.80 -15.22 -8.64
CA PHE A 473 -21.50 -15.60 -8.09
C PHE A 473 -21.36 -17.13 -7.89
N VAL A 474 -22.43 -17.81 -7.49
CA VAL A 474 -22.46 -19.28 -7.44
C VAL A 474 -22.43 -19.88 -8.84
N GLN A 475 -23.25 -19.35 -9.76
CA GLN A 475 -23.37 -19.85 -11.14
C GLN A 475 -22.06 -19.78 -11.92
N CYS A 476 -21.25 -18.73 -11.71
CA CYS A 476 -19.93 -18.60 -12.33
C CYS A 476 -18.81 -19.36 -11.58
N GLY A 477 -19.15 -20.15 -10.56
CA GLY A 477 -18.18 -20.96 -9.80
C GLY A 477 -17.35 -20.19 -8.78
N GLY A 478 -17.69 -18.92 -8.50
CA GLY A 478 -16.93 -18.05 -7.60
C GLY A 478 -16.80 -18.63 -6.18
N MET A 479 -17.85 -19.27 -5.66
CA MET A 479 -17.83 -19.94 -4.35
C MET A 479 -16.71 -21.00 -4.27
N LYS A 480 -16.64 -21.90 -5.26
CA LYS A 480 -15.64 -22.98 -5.30
C LYS A 480 -14.22 -22.42 -5.40
N GLN A 481 -14.03 -21.38 -6.20
CA GLN A 481 -12.74 -20.73 -6.33
C GLN A 481 -12.31 -20.03 -5.03
N LEU A 482 -13.23 -19.39 -4.29
CA LEU A 482 -12.90 -18.83 -2.98
C LEU A 482 -12.46 -19.90 -1.98
N VAL A 483 -13.13 -21.06 -1.97
CA VAL A 483 -12.73 -22.21 -1.13
C VAL A 483 -11.33 -22.69 -1.50
N GLN A 484 -11.02 -22.79 -2.80
CA GLN A 484 -9.67 -23.13 -3.25
C GLN A 484 -8.64 -22.09 -2.80
N LEU A 485 -8.91 -20.79 -2.99
CA LEU A 485 -8.00 -19.71 -2.59
C LEU A 485 -7.81 -19.59 -1.07
N ALA A 486 -8.78 -20.03 -0.27
CA ALA A 486 -8.63 -20.13 1.18
C ALA A 486 -7.50 -21.10 1.60
N THR A 487 -7.07 -21.99 0.70
CA THR A 487 -5.93 -22.91 0.89
C THR A 487 -4.64 -22.49 0.18
N SER A 488 -4.60 -21.29 -0.40
CA SER A 488 -3.41 -20.74 -1.08
C SER A 488 -2.17 -20.74 -0.16
N MET A 489 -0.97 -20.82 -0.72
CA MET A 489 0.27 -20.65 0.05
C MET A 489 0.47 -19.20 0.53
N GLU A 490 -0.16 -18.24 -0.14
CA GLU A 490 -0.08 -16.81 0.17
C GLU A 490 -1.10 -16.41 1.25
N SER A 491 -0.62 -15.97 2.41
CA SER A 491 -1.46 -15.60 3.57
C SER A 491 -2.45 -14.46 3.25
N ALA A 492 -2.03 -13.48 2.46
CA ALA A 492 -2.88 -12.38 2.03
C ALA A 492 -4.06 -12.87 1.17
N VAL A 493 -3.81 -13.82 0.27
CA VAL A 493 -4.85 -14.43 -0.57
C VAL A 493 -5.81 -15.25 0.28
N ARG A 494 -5.29 -16.11 1.18
CA ARG A 494 -6.13 -16.88 2.12
C ARG A 494 -7.05 -15.99 2.94
N SER A 495 -6.50 -14.94 3.56
CA SER A 495 -7.26 -14.03 4.43
C SER A 495 -8.33 -13.26 3.66
N ASN A 496 -8.03 -12.76 2.45
CA ASN A 496 -9.02 -12.07 1.63
C ASN A 496 -10.08 -13.01 1.05
N ALA A 497 -9.74 -14.26 0.73
CA ALA A 497 -10.71 -15.27 0.30
C ALA A 497 -11.69 -15.62 1.42
N LEU A 498 -11.19 -15.81 2.65
CA LEU A 498 -12.04 -16.02 3.82
C LEU A 498 -12.90 -14.79 4.16
N TRP A 499 -12.37 -13.58 3.98
CA TRP A 499 -13.16 -12.37 4.13
C TRP A 499 -14.31 -12.31 3.11
N ALA A 500 -14.05 -12.65 1.85
CA ALA A 500 -15.09 -12.74 0.83
C ALA A 500 -16.13 -13.83 1.16
N LEU A 501 -15.71 -15.03 1.60
CA LEU A 501 -16.62 -16.10 2.04
C LEU A 501 -17.49 -15.68 3.24
N LYS A 502 -16.88 -15.06 4.26
CA LYS A 502 -17.57 -14.53 5.44
C LYS A 502 -18.66 -13.54 5.04
N ASN A 503 -18.36 -12.65 4.09
CA ASN A 503 -19.30 -11.67 3.58
C ASN A 503 -20.41 -12.34 2.74
N PHE A 504 -20.05 -13.35 1.95
CA PHE A 504 -20.98 -14.11 1.13
C PHE A 504 -22.04 -14.84 1.98
N VAL A 505 -21.63 -15.43 3.11
CA VAL A 505 -22.56 -16.10 4.05
C VAL A 505 -23.27 -15.15 5.02
N PHE A 506 -22.94 -13.86 5.01
CA PHE A 506 -23.60 -12.88 5.88
C PHE A 506 -25.09 -12.76 5.51
N LEU A 507 -25.97 -12.96 6.50
CA LEU A 507 -27.43 -13.02 6.33
C LEU A 507 -27.90 -13.99 5.23
N ALA A 508 -27.11 -15.02 4.93
CA ALA A 508 -27.48 -16.06 3.97
C ALA A 508 -28.57 -16.98 4.54
N ASP A 509 -29.42 -17.49 3.65
CA ASP A 509 -30.36 -18.55 3.99
C ASP A 509 -29.61 -19.87 4.27
N ASN A 510 -30.33 -20.83 4.87
CA ASN A 510 -29.74 -22.12 5.25
C ASN A 510 -29.23 -22.90 4.04
N ARG A 511 -29.92 -22.83 2.89
CA ARG A 511 -29.54 -23.58 1.69
C ARG A 511 -28.17 -23.13 1.18
N LEU A 512 -27.93 -21.81 1.17
CA LEU A 512 -26.65 -21.26 0.78
C LEU A 512 -25.56 -21.60 1.80
N LYS A 513 -25.86 -21.53 3.11
CA LYS A 513 -24.93 -21.92 4.18
C LYS A 513 -24.53 -23.39 4.07
N GLU A 514 -25.49 -24.29 3.84
CA GLU A 514 -25.26 -25.72 3.58
C GLU A 514 -24.36 -25.94 2.36
N GLY A 515 -24.63 -25.25 1.25
CA GLY A 515 -23.80 -25.30 0.05
C GLY A 515 -22.36 -24.88 0.32
N VAL A 516 -22.15 -23.75 1.00
CA VAL A 516 -20.81 -23.27 1.37
C VAL A 516 -20.11 -24.24 2.33
N PHE A 517 -20.83 -24.74 3.33
CA PHE A 517 -20.28 -25.69 4.30
C PHE A 517 -19.89 -27.02 3.64
N SER A 518 -20.64 -27.49 2.65
CA SER A 518 -20.34 -28.73 1.92
C SER A 518 -19.03 -28.66 1.12
N GLU A 519 -18.69 -27.49 0.59
CA GLU A 519 -17.45 -27.26 -0.15
C GLU A 519 -16.27 -27.05 0.80
N LEU A 520 -16.48 -26.33 1.91
CA LEU A 520 -15.44 -26.10 2.91
C LEU A 520 -15.13 -27.37 3.71
N THR A 521 -16.12 -28.10 4.19
CA THR A 521 -16.01 -29.20 5.18
C THR A 521 -15.55 -28.74 6.57
N ALA A 522 -15.79 -29.56 7.60
CA ALA A 522 -15.38 -29.23 8.96
C ALA A 522 -13.85 -29.35 9.14
N SER A 523 -13.23 -30.34 8.50
CA SER A 523 -11.78 -30.54 8.52
C SER A 523 -11.00 -29.30 8.04
N LEU A 524 -11.37 -28.71 6.91
CA LEU A 524 -10.70 -27.53 6.36
C LEU A 524 -10.91 -26.30 7.25
N LEU A 525 -12.14 -26.04 7.67
CA LEU A 525 -12.45 -24.92 8.58
C LEU A 525 -11.64 -25.02 9.87
N SER A 526 -11.56 -26.21 10.47
CA SER A 526 -10.70 -26.48 11.63
C SER A 526 -9.24 -26.18 11.31
N SER A 527 -8.72 -26.63 10.15
CA SER A 527 -7.33 -26.37 9.76
C SER A 527 -7.02 -24.86 9.59
N LEU A 528 -7.99 -24.05 9.17
CA LEU A 528 -7.87 -22.60 8.96
C LEU A 528 -7.99 -21.77 10.25
N ILE A 529 -8.39 -22.39 11.35
CA ILE A 529 -8.46 -21.78 12.69
C ILE A 529 -7.08 -21.81 13.40
N TYR A 530 -6.09 -22.51 12.86
CA TYR A 530 -4.71 -22.61 13.37
C TYR A 530 -3.60 -21.72 12.74
N PRO A 531 -3.65 -21.24 11.47
CA PRO A 531 -2.53 -20.56 10.81
C PRO A 531 -2.23 -19.15 11.37
N GLU A 532 -1.76 -18.21 10.55
CA GLU A 532 -1.50 -16.84 10.99
C GLU A 532 -2.74 -16.09 11.53
N PRO A 533 -2.58 -15.16 12.50
CA PRO A 533 -3.71 -14.49 13.16
C PRO A 533 -4.75 -13.83 12.23
N SER A 534 -4.31 -13.28 11.10
CA SER A 534 -5.20 -12.65 10.11
C SER A 534 -6.10 -13.65 9.39
N VAL A 535 -5.65 -14.89 9.20
CA VAL A 535 -6.45 -15.98 8.64
C VAL A 535 -7.36 -16.55 9.71
N GLN A 536 -6.86 -16.78 10.92
CA GLN A 536 -7.65 -17.27 12.05
C GLN A 536 -8.86 -16.37 12.34
N GLU A 537 -8.65 -15.05 12.39
CA GLU A 537 -9.72 -14.08 12.61
C GLU A 537 -10.82 -14.20 11.55
N GLN A 538 -10.47 -14.25 10.26
CA GLN A 538 -11.46 -14.36 9.19
C GLN A 538 -12.13 -15.74 9.15
N ALA A 539 -11.40 -16.82 9.45
CA ALA A 539 -11.96 -18.17 9.55
C ALA A 539 -12.99 -18.27 10.68
N LEU A 540 -12.67 -17.77 11.88
CA LEU A 540 -13.61 -17.75 13.01
C LEU A 540 -14.82 -16.85 12.71
N ALA A 541 -14.62 -15.72 12.05
CA ALA A 541 -15.73 -14.85 11.64
C ALA A 541 -16.62 -15.49 10.57
N LEU A 542 -16.05 -16.28 9.65
CA LEU A 542 -16.81 -17.09 8.69
C LEU A 542 -17.64 -18.15 9.43
N VAL A 543 -17.03 -18.90 10.36
CA VAL A 543 -17.75 -19.89 11.18
C VAL A 543 -18.88 -19.23 11.96
N ARG A 544 -18.62 -18.10 12.62
CA ARG A 544 -19.63 -17.31 13.33
C ARG A 544 -20.85 -17.01 12.45
N ASN A 545 -20.64 -16.58 11.21
CA ASN A 545 -21.72 -16.26 10.28
C ASN A 545 -22.44 -17.51 9.74
N LEU A 546 -21.71 -18.62 9.53
CA LEU A 546 -22.30 -19.90 9.13
C LEU A 546 -23.28 -20.42 10.19
N VAL A 547 -22.93 -20.29 11.47
CA VAL A 547 -23.71 -20.82 12.60
C VAL A 547 -24.74 -19.84 13.15
N ASP A 548 -24.85 -18.65 12.55
CA ASP A 548 -25.85 -17.65 12.91
C ASP A 548 -27.25 -18.05 12.43
N GLY A 549 -28.29 -17.64 13.17
CA GLY A 549 -29.69 -17.87 12.84
C GLY A 549 -30.29 -19.12 13.50
N CYS A 550 -30.75 -20.07 12.69
CA CYS A 550 -31.55 -21.20 13.17
C CYS A 550 -30.71 -22.37 13.71
N MET A 551 -31.36 -23.32 14.39
CA MET A 551 -30.69 -24.50 14.95
C MET A 551 -29.97 -25.36 13.90
N ASN A 552 -30.48 -25.50 12.67
CA ASN A 552 -29.81 -26.28 11.62
C ASN A 552 -28.40 -25.73 11.30
N SER A 553 -28.22 -24.41 11.39
CA SER A 553 -26.92 -23.77 11.20
C SER A 553 -25.93 -24.11 12.32
N VAL A 554 -26.43 -24.32 13.54
CA VAL A 554 -25.61 -24.68 14.70
C VAL A 554 -25.06 -26.10 14.57
N GLU A 555 -25.78 -27.01 13.91
CA GLU A 555 -25.36 -28.40 13.69
C GLU A 555 -24.03 -28.50 12.92
N PHE A 556 -23.66 -27.50 12.12
CA PHE A 556 -22.35 -27.45 11.46
C PHE A 556 -21.18 -27.51 12.45
N MET A 557 -21.36 -27.02 13.68
CA MET A 557 -20.34 -27.06 14.73
C MET A 557 -20.06 -28.48 15.26
N PHE A 558 -20.99 -29.40 15.02
CA PHE A 558 -20.96 -30.78 15.49
C PHE A 558 -20.65 -31.78 14.37
N ALA A 559 -20.47 -31.29 13.14
CA ALA A 559 -19.98 -32.11 12.03
C ALA A 559 -18.59 -32.69 12.33
N GLU A 560 -18.32 -33.89 11.79
CA GLU A 560 -17.07 -34.62 11.99
C GLU A 560 -16.68 -34.68 13.48
N ASP A 561 -17.57 -35.19 14.34
CA ASP A 561 -17.34 -35.32 15.80
C ASP A 561 -16.99 -34.00 16.53
N GLY A 562 -17.51 -32.88 16.04
CA GLY A 562 -17.33 -31.57 16.67
C GLY A 562 -15.92 -30.97 16.50
N LEU A 563 -15.22 -31.31 15.41
CA LEU A 563 -13.87 -30.80 15.11
C LEU A 563 -13.77 -29.28 15.18
N ILE A 564 -14.73 -28.55 14.59
CA ILE A 564 -14.74 -27.08 14.59
C ILE A 564 -14.89 -26.56 16.01
N LEU A 565 -15.87 -27.08 16.77
CA LEU A 565 -16.12 -26.65 18.15
C LEU A 565 -14.88 -26.86 19.04
N GLY A 566 -14.23 -28.02 18.93
CA GLY A 566 -12.99 -28.30 19.65
C GLY A 566 -11.83 -27.41 19.22
N ALA A 567 -11.72 -27.07 17.93
CA ALA A 567 -10.70 -26.15 17.43
C ALA A 567 -10.87 -24.74 17.99
N ILE A 568 -12.11 -24.23 18.03
CA ILE A 568 -12.43 -22.94 18.66
C ILE A 568 -12.05 -22.95 20.13
N GLY A 569 -12.47 -23.97 20.89
CA GLY A 569 -12.14 -24.08 22.32
C GLY A 569 -10.63 -24.03 22.59
N ARG A 570 -9.83 -24.78 21.81
CA ARG A 570 -8.36 -24.77 21.91
C ARG A 570 -7.75 -23.41 21.55
N GLN A 571 -8.28 -22.71 20.55
CA GLN A 571 -7.78 -21.39 20.18
C GLN A 571 -8.12 -20.31 21.19
N LEU A 572 -9.31 -20.34 21.78
CA LEU A 572 -9.70 -19.35 22.80
C LEU A 572 -8.82 -19.41 24.04
N GLN A 573 -8.34 -20.60 24.42
CA GLN A 573 -7.40 -20.78 25.53
C GLN A 573 -6.01 -20.20 25.24
N ASN A 574 -5.61 -20.17 23.97
CA ASN A 574 -4.27 -19.74 23.53
C ASN A 574 -4.31 -18.44 22.70
N ALA A 575 -5.42 -17.69 22.77
CA ALA A 575 -5.66 -16.55 21.88
C ALA A 575 -4.60 -15.47 22.08
N SER A 576 -3.74 -15.27 21.07
CA SER A 576 -2.67 -14.27 21.13
C SER A 576 -3.14 -12.84 20.87
N LYS A 577 -4.36 -12.67 20.33
CA LYS A 577 -4.94 -11.38 19.97
C LYS A 577 -6.42 -11.31 20.35
N ALA A 578 -6.89 -10.12 20.72
CA ALA A 578 -8.28 -9.91 21.14
C ALA A 578 -9.28 -10.23 20.03
N GLU A 579 -8.95 -9.94 18.77
CA GLU A 579 -9.80 -10.15 17.60
C GLU A 579 -10.16 -11.64 17.39
N ILE A 580 -9.20 -12.55 17.63
CA ILE A 580 -9.44 -14.00 17.60
C ILE A 580 -10.42 -14.39 18.69
N GLY A 581 -10.19 -13.90 19.93
CA GLY A 581 -11.07 -14.13 21.07
C GLY A 581 -12.49 -13.62 20.80
N ILE A 582 -12.62 -12.44 20.19
CA ILE A 582 -13.91 -11.83 19.85
C ILE A 582 -14.69 -12.75 18.90
N GLN A 583 -14.09 -13.17 17.78
CA GLN A 583 -14.79 -14.00 16.80
C GLN A 583 -15.13 -15.39 17.35
N GLY A 584 -14.20 -16.02 18.06
CA GLY A 584 -14.44 -17.33 18.68
C GLY A 584 -15.53 -17.29 19.75
N MET A 585 -15.54 -16.27 20.62
CA MET A 585 -16.60 -16.11 21.61
C MET A 585 -17.95 -15.83 20.98
N TYR A 586 -18.03 -15.02 19.91
CA TYR A 586 -19.31 -14.84 19.21
C TYR A 586 -19.78 -16.14 18.51
N ALA A 587 -18.88 -16.95 17.98
CA ALA A 587 -19.26 -18.27 17.45
C ALA A 587 -19.84 -19.16 18.55
N LEU A 588 -19.20 -19.23 19.73
CA LEU A 588 -19.76 -19.94 20.88
C LEU A 588 -21.07 -19.33 21.40
N CYS A 589 -21.22 -18.01 21.35
CA CYS A 589 -22.46 -17.30 21.69
C CYS A 589 -23.62 -17.75 20.81
N ASN A 590 -23.39 -17.90 19.50
CA ASN A 590 -24.39 -18.39 18.55
C ASN A 590 -24.75 -19.85 18.86
N VAL A 591 -23.78 -20.72 19.14
CA VAL A 591 -24.04 -22.11 19.58
C VAL A 591 -24.85 -22.14 20.88
N ALA A 592 -24.51 -21.29 21.85
CA ALA A 592 -25.19 -21.20 23.14
C ALA A 592 -26.65 -20.71 23.04
N SER A 593 -27.06 -20.13 21.91
CA SER A 593 -28.47 -19.78 21.65
C SER A 593 -29.35 -20.99 21.32
N GLY A 594 -28.74 -22.15 21.03
CA GLY A 594 -29.43 -23.39 20.68
C GLY A 594 -30.08 -24.12 21.87
N ASN A 595 -30.28 -25.42 21.68
CA ASN A 595 -30.88 -26.31 22.69
C ASN A 595 -29.90 -26.63 23.84
N GLU A 596 -30.33 -27.46 24.78
CA GLU A 596 -29.55 -27.81 25.96
C GLU A 596 -28.25 -28.57 25.64
N PHE A 597 -28.28 -29.45 24.62
CA PHE A 597 -27.09 -30.16 24.16
C PHE A 597 -26.02 -29.18 23.67
N HIS A 598 -26.42 -28.16 22.89
CA HIS A 598 -25.51 -27.11 22.42
C HIS A 598 -24.89 -26.30 23.57
N LYS A 599 -25.70 -25.97 24.58
CA LYS A 599 -25.23 -25.21 25.75
C LYS A 599 -24.22 -25.98 26.59
N GLU A 600 -24.47 -27.26 26.86
CA GLU A 600 -23.50 -28.10 27.57
C GLU A 600 -22.21 -28.31 26.76
N ALA A 601 -22.31 -28.44 25.43
CA ALA A 601 -21.14 -28.50 24.57
C ALA A 601 -20.27 -27.23 24.65
N VAL A 602 -20.90 -26.04 24.68
CA VAL A 602 -20.18 -24.77 24.92
C VAL A 602 -19.52 -24.78 26.30
N MET A 603 -20.23 -25.23 27.36
CA MET A 603 -19.65 -25.33 28.70
C MET A 603 -18.40 -26.24 28.72
N HIS A 604 -18.38 -27.33 27.97
CA HIS A 604 -17.19 -28.18 27.86
C HIS A 604 -15.99 -27.47 27.21
N GLN A 605 -16.22 -26.54 26.27
CA GLN A 605 -15.13 -25.75 25.69
C GLN A 605 -14.62 -24.65 26.64
N LEU A 606 -15.51 -24.03 27.42
CA LEU A 606 -15.15 -23.00 28.40
C LEU A 606 -14.43 -23.59 29.63
N PHE A 607 -14.68 -24.87 29.93
CA PHE A 607 -14.12 -25.60 31.08
C PHE A 607 -13.52 -26.95 30.65
N PRO A 608 -12.37 -26.96 29.96
CA PRO A 608 -11.68 -28.20 29.60
C PRO A 608 -11.25 -28.98 30.86
N GLN A 609 -11.32 -30.31 30.82
CA GLN A 609 -11.09 -31.19 31.98
C GLN A 609 -9.63 -31.22 32.50
N MET A 610 -8.68 -30.61 31.79
CA MET A 610 -7.26 -30.61 32.15
C MET A 610 -6.67 -29.20 32.10
N VAL A 611 -6.79 -28.44 33.19
CA VAL A 611 -5.84 -27.37 33.50
C VAL A 611 -5.64 -27.33 35.01
N ASP A 612 -4.43 -27.64 35.46
CA ASP A 612 -3.94 -27.36 36.81
C ASP A 612 -4.17 -25.88 37.13
N LYS A 613 -5.01 -25.59 38.14
CA LYS A 613 -5.07 -24.37 38.98
C LYS A 613 -4.83 -22.97 38.34
N ASN A 614 -4.92 -22.81 37.02
CA ASN A 614 -4.84 -21.50 36.38
C ASN A 614 -6.21 -20.83 36.37
N GLU A 615 -6.20 -19.51 36.55
CA GLU A 615 -7.34 -18.64 36.41
C GLU A 615 -8.00 -18.85 35.02
N SER A 616 -9.33 -18.99 35.00
CA SER A 616 -10.07 -19.27 33.76
C SER A 616 -9.75 -18.20 32.69
N PHE A 617 -9.45 -18.61 31.44
CA PHE A 617 -9.22 -17.66 30.35
C PHE A 617 -10.39 -16.69 30.14
N MET A 618 -11.61 -17.09 30.55
CA MET A 618 -12.80 -16.24 30.56
C MET A 618 -12.62 -15.01 31.46
N ILE A 619 -11.92 -15.13 32.60
CA ILE A 619 -11.64 -13.99 33.47
C ILE A 619 -10.71 -13.00 32.76
N ASN A 620 -9.67 -13.49 32.07
CA ASN A 620 -8.78 -12.65 31.27
C ASN A 620 -9.57 -11.88 30.19
N PHE A 621 -10.54 -12.54 29.54
CA PHE A 621 -11.38 -11.88 28.54
C PHE A 621 -12.32 -10.83 29.16
N LEU A 622 -12.90 -11.11 30.33
CA LEU A 622 -13.74 -10.17 31.07
C LEU A 622 -12.93 -8.97 31.62
N GLN A 623 -11.63 -9.13 31.85
CA GLN A 623 -10.72 -8.07 32.28
C GLN A 623 -10.02 -7.35 31.11
N SER A 624 -10.24 -7.78 29.87
CA SER A 624 -9.64 -7.16 28.69
C SER A 624 -9.98 -5.68 28.58
N ASN A 625 -9.04 -4.88 28.08
CA ASN A 625 -9.30 -3.48 27.73
C ASN A 625 -10.26 -3.35 26.53
N ASP A 626 -10.39 -4.38 25.71
CA ASP A 626 -11.29 -4.40 24.55
C ASP A 626 -12.75 -4.67 24.97
N SER A 627 -13.63 -3.70 24.73
CA SER A 627 -15.04 -3.80 25.10
C SER A 627 -15.83 -4.81 24.27
N GLN A 628 -15.44 -5.09 23.02
CA GLN A 628 -16.10 -6.11 22.20
C GLN A 628 -15.79 -7.51 22.72
N LEU A 629 -14.56 -7.75 23.17
CA LEU A 629 -14.19 -9.04 23.76
C LEU A 629 -14.98 -9.28 25.06
N ARG A 630 -15.09 -8.25 25.91
CA ARG A 630 -15.94 -8.30 27.11
C ARG A 630 -17.41 -8.55 26.74
N THR A 631 -17.95 -7.84 25.76
CA THR A 631 -19.33 -8.04 25.27
C THR A 631 -19.58 -9.47 24.81
N ALA A 632 -18.74 -10.01 23.92
CA ALA A 632 -18.91 -11.36 23.38
C ALA A 632 -18.89 -12.42 24.49
N THR A 633 -18.01 -12.22 25.47
CA THR A 633 -17.86 -13.09 26.63
C THR A 633 -19.09 -13.07 27.52
N VAL A 634 -19.56 -11.88 27.93
CA VAL A 634 -20.75 -11.75 28.78
C VAL A 634 -22.01 -12.21 28.05
N TRP A 635 -22.13 -11.94 26.75
CA TRP A 635 -23.29 -12.40 25.98
C TRP A 635 -23.37 -13.92 25.87
N THR A 636 -22.23 -14.59 25.68
CA THR A 636 -22.18 -16.05 25.73
C THR A 636 -22.72 -16.55 27.07
N ILE A 637 -22.33 -15.92 28.18
CA ILE A 637 -22.83 -16.26 29.52
C ILE A 637 -24.34 -16.04 29.64
N VAL A 638 -24.88 -14.91 29.15
CA VAL A 638 -26.32 -14.63 29.13
C VAL A 638 -27.12 -15.75 28.45
N ASN A 639 -26.63 -16.28 27.33
CA ASN A 639 -27.28 -17.36 26.60
C ASN A 639 -27.23 -18.69 27.37
N LEU A 640 -26.12 -18.95 28.08
CA LEU A 640 -25.94 -20.14 28.90
C LEU A 640 -26.80 -20.13 30.18
N THR A 641 -27.00 -18.96 30.80
CA THR A 641 -27.69 -18.80 32.10
C THR A 641 -29.15 -18.38 31.98
N CYS A 642 -29.74 -18.41 30.79
CA CYS A 642 -31.14 -18.05 30.58
C CYS A 642 -32.08 -18.92 31.45
N PRO A 643 -32.91 -18.33 32.34
CA PRO A 643 -33.70 -19.08 33.32
C PRO A 643 -34.72 -20.06 32.73
N SER A 644 -35.17 -19.82 31.50
CA SER A 644 -36.08 -20.72 30.78
C SER A 644 -35.40 -21.97 30.23
N SER A 645 -34.06 -22.03 30.24
CA SER A 645 -33.32 -23.19 29.76
C SER A 645 -33.25 -24.28 30.83
N PRO A 646 -33.49 -25.55 30.47
CA PRO A 646 -33.08 -26.69 31.30
C PRO A 646 -31.61 -26.55 31.71
N GLY A 647 -31.21 -27.05 32.88
CA GLY A 647 -29.80 -27.06 33.33
C GLY A 647 -29.13 -25.70 33.60
N ALA A 648 -29.82 -24.57 33.40
CA ALA A 648 -29.25 -23.21 33.56
C ALA A 648 -28.67 -22.98 34.96
N PHE A 649 -29.35 -23.45 36.01
CA PHE A 649 -28.84 -23.38 37.38
C PHE A 649 -27.50 -24.12 37.55
N GLY A 650 -27.39 -25.34 37.01
CA GLY A 650 -26.16 -26.12 37.07
C GLY A 650 -24.99 -25.43 36.37
N ARG A 651 -25.24 -24.80 35.22
CA ARG A 651 -24.23 -23.98 34.52
C ARG A 651 -23.83 -22.74 35.31
N LEU A 652 -24.81 -22.05 35.91
CA LEU A 652 -24.55 -20.89 36.76
C LEU A 652 -23.67 -21.25 37.97
N VAL A 653 -23.92 -22.40 38.60
CA VAL A 653 -23.08 -22.92 39.70
C VAL A 653 -21.65 -23.19 39.22
N LYS A 654 -21.46 -23.82 38.06
CA LYS A 654 -20.12 -24.02 37.46
C LYS A 654 -19.40 -22.68 37.21
N LEU A 655 -20.08 -21.71 36.61
CA LEU A 655 -19.55 -20.35 36.37
C LEU A 655 -19.19 -19.63 37.69
N ARG A 656 -19.98 -19.82 38.74
CA ARG A 656 -19.69 -19.27 40.08
C ARG A 656 -18.47 -19.91 40.70
N ASN A 657 -18.37 -21.23 40.68
CA ASN A 657 -17.25 -21.96 41.26
C ASN A 657 -15.92 -21.62 40.56
N ALA A 658 -15.98 -21.21 39.30
CA ALA A 658 -14.84 -20.71 38.55
C ALA A 658 -14.51 -19.21 38.76
N GLY A 659 -15.21 -18.51 39.65
CA GLY A 659 -14.98 -17.08 39.94
C GLY A 659 -15.54 -16.11 38.90
N ILE A 660 -16.11 -16.59 37.78
CA ILE A 660 -16.60 -15.76 36.68
C ILE A 660 -17.76 -14.86 37.11
N VAL A 661 -18.70 -15.40 37.91
CA VAL A 661 -19.82 -14.59 38.43
C VAL A 661 -19.33 -13.48 39.36
N SER A 662 -18.26 -13.72 40.12
CA SER A 662 -17.63 -12.70 40.97
C SER A 662 -17.05 -11.57 40.12
N GLN A 663 -16.32 -11.92 39.05
CA GLN A 663 -15.80 -10.94 38.09
C GLN A 663 -16.92 -10.12 37.44
N ILE A 664 -18.04 -10.74 37.05
CA ILE A 664 -19.20 -10.03 36.49
C ILE A 664 -19.79 -9.02 37.48
N LYS A 665 -19.86 -9.34 38.78
CA LYS A 665 -20.31 -8.38 39.81
C LYS A 665 -19.42 -7.13 39.86
N HIS A 666 -18.12 -7.25 39.62
CA HIS A 666 -17.22 -6.10 39.53
C HIS A 666 -17.40 -5.26 38.24
N MET A 667 -18.06 -5.80 37.22
CA MET A 667 -18.28 -5.15 35.92
C MET A 667 -19.62 -4.40 35.82
N VAL A 668 -20.40 -4.27 36.91
CA VAL A 668 -21.72 -3.58 36.90
C VAL A 668 -21.63 -2.13 36.43
N ASN A 669 -20.46 -1.50 36.62
CA ASN A 669 -20.16 -0.13 36.21
C ASN A 669 -19.19 -0.08 35.02
N ASP A 670 -19.16 -1.12 34.16
CA ASP A 670 -18.32 -1.12 32.95
C ASP A 670 -18.59 0.15 32.10
N PRO A 671 -17.53 0.80 31.58
CA PRO A 671 -17.68 2.00 30.75
C PRO A 671 -18.46 1.73 29.45
N CYS A 672 -18.44 0.49 28.93
CA CYS A 672 -19.22 0.11 27.77
C CYS A 672 -20.68 -0.16 28.16
N VAL A 673 -21.61 0.56 27.51
CA VAL A 673 -23.05 0.43 27.78
C VAL A 673 -23.58 -0.96 27.47
N ASP A 674 -23.12 -1.60 26.39
CA ASP A 674 -23.57 -2.95 26.02
C ASP A 674 -23.09 -4.01 27.02
N VAL A 675 -21.81 -3.94 27.45
CA VAL A 675 -21.27 -4.80 28.51
C VAL A 675 -22.09 -4.63 29.79
N LYS A 676 -22.31 -3.38 30.23
CA LYS A 676 -23.09 -3.07 31.43
C LYS A 676 -24.52 -3.61 31.36
N PHE A 677 -25.19 -3.48 30.22
CA PHE A 677 -26.53 -4.02 30.02
C PHE A 677 -26.54 -5.54 30.21
N ARG A 678 -25.61 -6.25 29.55
CA ARG A 678 -25.52 -7.71 29.61
C ARG A 678 -25.09 -8.23 30.99
N VAL A 679 -24.19 -7.53 31.66
CA VAL A 679 -23.80 -7.83 33.05
C VAL A 679 -25.02 -7.81 33.96
N ARG A 680 -25.86 -6.76 33.84
CA ARG A 680 -27.12 -6.68 34.61
C ARG A 680 -28.08 -7.80 34.24
N THR A 681 -28.13 -8.21 32.97
CA THR A 681 -28.91 -9.38 32.55
C THR A 681 -28.44 -10.66 33.25
N VAL A 682 -27.14 -10.96 33.25
CA VAL A 682 -26.60 -12.16 33.92
C VAL A 682 -26.91 -12.14 35.42
N LEU A 683 -26.73 -11.00 36.10
CA LEU A 683 -27.04 -10.87 37.51
C LEU A 683 -28.54 -11.02 37.79
N GLY A 684 -29.39 -10.46 36.93
CA GLY A 684 -30.84 -10.66 36.96
C GLY A 684 -31.24 -12.13 36.83
N GLN A 685 -30.62 -12.85 35.90
CA GLN A 685 -30.83 -14.29 35.73
C GLN A 685 -30.36 -15.09 36.96
N SER A 686 -29.25 -14.69 37.58
CA SER A 686 -28.76 -15.32 38.83
C SER A 686 -29.74 -15.15 39.99
N MET A 687 -30.34 -13.97 40.14
CA MET A 687 -31.33 -13.70 41.20
C MET A 687 -32.60 -14.54 41.03
N ALA A 688 -33.00 -14.86 39.79
CA ALA A 688 -34.16 -15.71 39.52
C ALA A 688 -34.01 -17.14 40.08
N PHE A 689 -32.79 -17.57 40.39
CA PHE A 689 -32.48 -18.87 40.99
C PHE A 689 -32.28 -18.82 42.52
N GLY A 690 -32.55 -17.68 43.17
CA GLY A 690 -32.52 -17.55 44.64
C GLY A 690 -31.16 -17.17 45.23
N ASP A 691 -30.23 -16.66 44.42
CA ASP A 691 -28.93 -16.18 44.90
C ASP A 691 -28.93 -14.67 45.17
N ASN A 692 -28.76 -14.29 46.45
CA ASN A 692 -28.40 -12.94 46.88
C ASN A 692 -26.87 -12.73 46.80
#